data_AF-A0A366I7X6-F1
#
_entry.id   AF-A0A366I7X6-F1
#
_cell.length_a   1.000
_cell.length_b   1.000
_cell.length_c   1.000
_cell.angle_alpha   90.00
_cell.angle_beta   90.00
_cell.angle_gamma   90.00
#
_symmetry.space_group_name_H-M   'P 1'
#
loop_
_entity.id
_entity.type
_entity.pdbx_description
1 polymer ?
#
loop_
_entity_poly.entity_id
_entity_poly.type
_entity_poly.pdbx_seq_one_letter_code
_entity_poly.pdbx_strand_id
1 'polypeptide(L)'
;MENFCTNCGKELHTSARFCAKCGAPVLDGSVSPVPAEQPKPVAHTQIKSEVQPKEYTPPLKIPKRKSAAAPKRNSGRNTLCIVLSVLLIIQIVAVALYGWPGFMVGGGVKRPSVQKSDSFTLQEGQTTVSTDGGVTVDFGPYNAMDGEKVSVKELSADSDSIEGGTRTAYDISAGERTEFDGLLTITLPYDESKTDSTDEEGSVLAEYYNRETSEWELVDYTVNTTDNTVNITTDHLSQYCTVTLRDAGSPYALLSKFSSKRLDDETAIAILREYEQTGQPGEVSDSLLQTFYKQFLPMQYQQNLGDTEAEAVHELVDWLADVSELAAQGGGYKQAASVLEKTGYMLLGVSALSLGDTMIDAYKGKESAETVAAEAYKLSYNVGVALLDYKKITTGMVQLSMLGVIALDYSLNKFMVAANQTYKDAIFKAVIAYNEEVHPWTEAEWYARIMGLYKNRGDNPEKFNAALRGIMENYSSRYFHDTWEEQQVAANLAGLHTYTTDALQVTDAAKEYCIEQYMARLGERLQPVLGEVVKRIRYDSLKAYGKNATELRQALNAPLVFEVAEEIPDGEKSQYAGCTVVISRPNAPVGGAWTVGLDKYGRASLDATILGYMQAGIPTQLRLWNKGDDEFEDEPLLTQTFKVTEKVTVIPLGKTGIDAKWFEGNWRNPVHNTVMRLEIIDDTKCSYTTTIDDESITTQTTYVFDKETSSITFAASDKNGTDGRVWMPEVIFHGYEENGGGYIASGSGSRYERIK
;
A
#
# COMPACT_ATOMS: atom_id res chain seq x y z
N MET A 1 52.70 3.58 8.42
CA MET A 1 51.37 3.19 8.91
C MET A 1 50.56 2.86 7.67
N GLU A 2 50.02 1.66 7.62
CA GLU A 2 49.31 1.15 6.45
C GLU A 2 48.00 1.94 6.28
N ASN A 3 47.79 2.52 5.10
CA ASN A 3 46.61 3.33 4.80
C ASN A 3 45.46 2.38 4.48
N PHE A 4 44.61 2.04 5.45
CA PHE A 4 43.36 1.30 5.21
C PHE A 4 42.15 2.21 5.30
N CYS A 5 41.14 1.94 4.48
CA CYS A 5 39.87 2.65 4.52
C CYS A 5 39.20 2.45 5.88
N THR A 6 38.91 3.54 6.59
CA THR A 6 38.23 3.52 7.89
C THR A 6 36.80 3.00 7.82
N ASN A 7 36.19 3.00 6.63
CA ASN A 7 34.82 2.53 6.42
C ASN A 7 34.73 1.04 6.02
N CYS A 8 35.63 0.53 5.15
CA CYS A 8 35.52 -0.84 4.63
C CYS A 8 36.77 -1.73 4.78
N GLY A 9 37.84 -1.22 5.41
CA GLY A 9 39.06 -1.97 5.70
C GLY A 9 39.93 -2.35 4.50
N LYS A 10 39.61 -1.87 3.28
CA LYS A 10 40.44 -2.08 2.08
C LYS A 10 41.68 -1.20 2.14
N GLU A 11 42.82 -1.72 1.73
CA GLU A 11 44.06 -0.95 1.56
C GLU A 11 43.82 0.19 0.55
N LEU A 12 44.24 1.40 0.92
CA LEU A 12 44.13 2.62 0.13
C LEU A 12 45.48 2.85 -0.56
N HIS A 13 45.42 3.13 -1.86
CA HIS A 13 46.60 3.57 -2.60
C HIS A 13 47.10 4.91 -2.07
N THR A 14 48.42 5.12 -2.12
CA THR A 14 49.06 6.36 -1.68
C THR A 14 48.47 7.53 -2.48
N SER A 15 48.00 8.59 -1.82
CA SER A 15 47.27 9.76 -2.39
C SER A 15 45.83 9.55 -2.90
N ALA A 16 45.18 8.43 -2.56
CA ALA A 16 43.76 8.25 -2.86
C ALA A 16 42.88 9.23 -2.06
N ARG A 17 42.14 10.10 -2.76
CA ARG A 17 41.14 11.00 -2.14
C ARG A 17 39.88 10.26 -1.68
N PHE A 18 39.59 9.10 -2.29
CA PHE A 18 38.45 8.25 -1.96
C PHE A 18 38.84 6.77 -2.05
N CYS A 19 38.16 5.90 -1.28
CA CYS A 19 38.41 4.46 -1.29
C CYS A 19 37.91 3.79 -2.58
N ALA A 20 38.77 3.04 -3.28
CA ALA A 20 38.40 2.33 -4.50
C ALA A 20 37.38 1.18 -4.32
N LYS A 21 37.14 0.71 -3.09
CA LYS A 21 36.14 -0.33 -2.81
C LYS A 21 34.78 0.24 -2.40
N CYS A 22 34.73 1.34 -1.65
CA CYS A 22 33.48 1.86 -1.08
C CYS A 22 33.24 3.35 -1.30
N GLY A 23 34.16 4.08 -1.93
CA GLY A 23 34.05 5.50 -2.27
C GLY A 23 34.11 6.47 -1.08
N ALA A 24 34.48 6.02 0.13
CA ALA A 24 34.58 6.89 1.29
C ALA A 24 35.74 7.89 1.14
N PRO A 25 35.57 9.20 1.45
CA PRO A 25 36.64 10.18 1.41
C PRO A 25 37.73 9.83 2.42
N VAL A 26 38.99 9.94 2.01
CA VAL A 26 40.15 9.75 2.87
C VAL A 26 40.48 11.11 3.49
N LEU A 27 40.27 11.24 4.80
CA LEU A 27 40.49 12.48 5.54
C LEU A 27 42.01 12.73 5.69
N ASP A 28 42.58 13.56 4.81
CA ASP A 28 43.88 14.16 5.06
C ASP A 28 43.73 15.30 6.08
N GLY A 29 44.48 15.22 7.18
CA GLY A 29 44.44 16.17 8.29
C GLY A 29 45.00 17.55 7.95
N SER A 30 44.25 18.56 8.39
CA SER A 30 44.55 19.99 8.59
C SER A 30 44.77 20.89 7.37
N VAL A 31 43.67 21.55 6.94
CA VAL A 31 43.68 23.00 6.62
C VAL A 31 42.39 23.61 7.19
N SER A 32 42.51 24.53 8.15
CA SER A 32 41.41 25.41 8.59
C SER A 32 41.28 26.61 7.65
N PRO A 33 40.07 27.21 7.53
CA PRO A 33 39.68 28.03 6.39
C PRO A 33 40.21 29.47 6.47
N VAL A 34 40.58 30.05 5.33
CA VAL A 34 40.88 31.49 5.21
C VAL A 34 39.68 32.19 4.53
N PRO A 35 39.22 33.36 5.05
CA PRO A 35 38.06 34.10 4.52
C PRO A 35 38.34 34.75 3.16
N ALA A 36 37.26 35.00 2.39
CA ALA A 36 37.29 35.67 1.10
C ALA A 36 37.56 37.18 1.23
N GLU A 37 38.51 37.73 0.45
CA GLU A 37 38.38 39.07 -0.15
C GLU A 37 39.41 39.36 -1.29
N GLN A 38 39.04 40.34 -2.13
CA GLN A 38 39.46 40.70 -3.51
C GLN A 38 40.95 41.09 -3.75
N PRO A 39 41.41 41.14 -5.04
CA PRO A 39 42.83 41.11 -5.39
C PRO A 39 43.49 42.48 -5.63
N LYS A 40 44.82 42.59 -5.39
CA LYS A 40 45.79 43.53 -6.04
C LYS A 40 47.27 43.19 -5.68
N PRO A 41 48.31 43.70 -6.39
CA PRO A 41 49.38 42.87 -6.98
C PRO A 41 50.82 43.06 -6.44
N VAL A 42 51.64 42.01 -6.61
CA VAL A 42 53.12 41.91 -6.87
C VAL A 42 54.13 42.47 -5.83
N ALA A 43 55.03 41.59 -5.32
CA ALA A 43 56.50 41.63 -5.50
C ALA A 43 57.28 40.69 -4.54
N HIS A 44 58.43 40.21 -5.03
CA HIS A 44 59.46 39.30 -4.47
C HIS A 44 59.90 39.59 -3.00
N THR A 45 60.47 38.66 -2.18
CA THR A 45 61.80 38.01 -2.33
C THR A 45 62.06 37.10 -1.09
N GLN A 46 62.53 35.85 -1.30
CA GLN A 46 63.68 35.13 -0.67
C GLN A 46 63.94 35.23 0.87
N ILE A 47 64.15 34.16 1.67
CA ILE A 47 65.38 33.35 1.95
C ILE A 47 65.03 32.40 3.13
N LYS A 48 65.22 31.05 3.03
CA LYS A 48 66.29 30.21 3.65
C LYS A 48 66.38 30.32 5.20
N SER A 49 66.54 29.28 6.04
CA SER A 49 67.34 28.05 6.04
C SER A 49 66.93 27.27 7.33
N GLU A 50 66.76 25.93 7.34
CA GLU A 50 67.78 24.91 7.73
C GLU A 50 67.54 24.37 9.18
N VAL A 51 67.11 23.09 9.38
CA VAL A 51 67.93 21.87 9.72
C VAL A 51 68.24 21.82 11.24
N GLN A 52 68.08 20.75 12.05
CA GLN A 52 68.22 19.29 11.90
C GLN A 52 67.86 18.57 13.26
N PRO A 53 68.22 17.29 13.58
CA PRO A 53 67.23 16.23 13.80
C PRO A 53 67.41 15.32 15.06
N LYS A 54 66.59 14.24 15.11
CA LYS A 54 66.80 12.89 15.72
C LYS A 54 66.82 12.73 17.24
N GLU A 55 66.00 11.78 17.74
CA GLU A 55 66.50 10.51 18.32
C GLU A 55 65.39 9.45 18.50
N TYR A 56 65.77 8.17 18.37
CA TYR A 56 64.92 6.96 18.43
C TYR A 56 65.39 6.05 19.58
N THR A 57 64.48 5.35 20.25
CA THR A 57 64.77 4.16 21.09
C THR A 57 63.51 3.26 21.20
N PRO A 58 63.65 1.94 21.53
CA PRO A 58 62.87 0.83 20.95
C PRO A 58 61.81 0.24 21.92
N PRO A 59 61.03 -0.79 21.53
CA PRO A 59 59.78 -1.16 22.20
C PRO A 59 59.93 -2.26 23.27
N LEU A 60 59.02 -2.28 24.25
CA LEU A 60 58.90 -3.34 25.26
C LEU A 60 57.49 -3.98 25.28
N LYS A 61 57.49 -5.24 24.84
CA LYS A 61 56.71 -6.46 25.18
C LYS A 61 55.40 -6.38 25.98
N ILE A 62 54.42 -7.07 25.40
CA ILE A 62 53.12 -7.54 25.93
C ILE A 62 53.28 -8.66 26.99
N PRO A 63 52.41 -8.76 28.01
CA PRO A 63 52.13 -10.02 28.69
C PRO A 63 50.72 -10.57 28.46
N LYS A 64 50.69 -11.89 28.16
CA LYS A 64 49.52 -12.78 28.08
C LYS A 64 48.82 -12.94 29.45
N ARG A 65 47.50 -13.14 29.45
CA ARG A 65 46.78 -13.75 30.58
C ARG A 65 45.88 -14.91 30.14
N LYS A 66 45.84 -15.92 31.02
CA LYS A 66 45.45 -17.32 30.81
C LYS A 66 43.95 -17.57 30.98
N SER A 67 43.49 -18.61 30.29
CA SER A 67 42.20 -19.32 30.37
C SER A 67 41.91 -19.93 31.75
N ALA A 68 40.63 -19.92 32.15
CA ALA A 68 40.07 -20.63 33.30
C ALA A 68 39.02 -21.67 32.87
N ALA A 69 38.92 -22.73 33.67
CA ALA A 69 38.32 -24.03 33.37
C ALA A 69 36.78 -24.11 33.54
N ALA A 70 36.19 -25.13 32.90
CA ALA A 70 34.78 -25.49 32.91
C ALA A 70 34.34 -26.27 34.18
N PRO A 71 33.07 -26.13 34.63
CA PRO A 71 32.46 -27.04 35.61
C PRO A 71 31.55 -28.10 34.99
N LYS A 72 31.47 -29.25 35.68
CA LYS A 72 30.79 -30.50 35.31
C LYS A 72 29.26 -30.48 35.46
N ARG A 73 28.63 -31.32 34.61
CA ARG A 73 27.22 -31.74 34.50
C ARG A 73 26.60 -32.30 35.78
N ASN A 74 25.31 -31.95 36.00
CA ASN A 74 24.33 -32.78 36.72
C ASN A 74 23.35 -33.41 35.71
N SER A 75 23.31 -34.74 35.70
CA SER A 75 22.39 -35.58 34.93
C SER A 75 21.11 -35.83 35.72
N GLY A 76 19.94 -35.65 35.09
CA GLY A 76 18.67 -36.07 35.69
C GLY A 76 17.43 -35.26 35.28
N ARG A 77 17.59 -34.14 34.56
CA ARG A 77 16.45 -33.31 34.10
C ARG A 77 16.29 -33.24 32.57
N ASN A 78 17.35 -33.54 31.82
CA ASN A 78 17.33 -33.47 30.35
C ASN A 78 16.60 -34.64 29.68
N THR A 79 16.51 -35.81 30.30
CA THR A 79 15.84 -36.96 29.67
C THR A 79 14.32 -36.76 29.63
N LEU A 80 13.73 -36.16 30.67
CA LEU A 80 12.30 -35.82 30.68
C LEU A 80 11.97 -34.72 29.68
N CYS A 81 12.82 -33.69 29.56
CA CYS A 81 12.64 -32.64 28.56
C CYS A 81 12.82 -33.17 27.13
N ILE A 82 13.78 -34.06 26.88
CA ILE A 82 13.97 -34.67 25.55
C ILE A 82 12.77 -35.56 25.20
N VAL A 83 12.26 -36.37 26.14
CA VAL A 83 11.07 -37.21 25.90
C VAL A 83 9.82 -36.36 25.69
N LEU A 84 9.63 -35.27 26.45
CA LEU A 84 8.53 -34.32 26.25
C LEU A 84 8.66 -33.57 24.93
N SER A 85 9.86 -33.16 24.52
CA SER A 85 10.09 -32.50 23.23
C SER A 85 9.87 -33.45 22.05
N VAL A 86 10.24 -34.73 22.16
CA VAL A 86 9.95 -35.74 21.14
C VAL A 86 8.45 -36.05 21.09
N LEU A 87 7.76 -36.15 22.24
CA LEU A 87 6.30 -36.28 22.28
C LEU A 87 5.58 -35.05 21.69
N LEU A 88 6.10 -33.85 21.93
CA LEU A 88 5.56 -32.61 21.35
C LEU A 88 5.75 -32.58 19.83
N ILE A 89 6.91 -33.00 19.33
CA ILE A 89 7.16 -33.11 17.88
C ILE A 89 6.28 -34.19 17.26
N ILE A 90 6.10 -35.34 17.91
CA ILE A 90 5.19 -36.40 17.45
C ILE A 90 3.73 -35.90 17.47
N GLN A 91 3.34 -35.09 18.46
CA GLN A 91 2.01 -34.47 18.51
C GLN A 91 1.84 -33.39 17.42
N ILE A 92 2.86 -32.58 17.14
CA ILE A 92 2.84 -31.61 16.03
C ILE A 92 2.75 -32.34 14.68
N VAL A 93 3.48 -33.44 14.51
CA VAL A 93 3.43 -34.28 13.31
C VAL A 93 2.10 -35.02 13.19
N ALA A 94 1.51 -35.49 14.31
CA ALA A 94 0.19 -36.10 14.32
C ALA A 94 -0.94 -35.10 14.07
N VAL A 95 -0.83 -33.86 14.57
CA VAL A 95 -1.77 -32.75 14.27
C VAL A 95 -1.63 -32.31 12.81
N ALA A 96 -0.42 -32.29 12.26
CA ALA A 96 -0.17 -31.99 10.85
C ALA A 96 -0.65 -33.11 9.90
N LEU A 97 -0.63 -34.38 10.33
CA LEU A 97 -1.04 -35.53 9.51
C LEU A 97 -2.51 -35.92 9.66
N TYR A 98 -3.13 -35.69 10.84
CA TYR A 98 -4.49 -36.19 11.14
C TYR A 98 -5.49 -35.14 11.63
N GLY A 99 -5.05 -33.91 11.94
CA GLY A 99 -5.93 -32.83 12.44
C GLY A 99 -6.52 -33.08 13.84
N TRP A 100 -6.81 -32.01 14.58
CA TRP A 100 -7.46 -32.08 15.90
C TRP A 100 -8.99 -31.99 15.74
N PRO A 101 -9.80 -32.90 16.33
CA PRO A 101 -11.24 -32.97 16.10
C PRO A 101 -12.06 -31.94 16.92
N GLY A 102 -11.78 -30.65 16.74
CA GLY A 102 -12.48 -29.59 17.48
C GLY A 102 -12.50 -28.19 16.87
N PHE A 103 -11.84 -27.96 15.72
CA PHE A 103 -11.95 -26.73 14.95
C PHE A 103 -12.44 -27.08 13.54
N MET A 104 -13.77 -27.09 13.36
CA MET A 104 -14.40 -27.04 12.04
C MET A 104 -15.16 -25.71 11.93
N VAL A 105 -14.41 -24.64 11.65
CA VAL A 105 -14.90 -23.41 11.02
C VAL A 105 -13.77 -22.94 10.10
N GLY A 106 -14.02 -22.87 8.79
CA GLY A 106 -13.11 -22.33 7.77
C GLY A 106 -12.42 -23.39 6.90
N GLY A 107 -12.75 -23.40 5.60
CA GLY A 107 -12.22 -24.34 4.60
C GLY A 107 -10.70 -24.31 4.49
N GLY A 108 -10.07 -25.47 4.70
CA GLY A 108 -8.65 -25.67 4.44
C GLY A 108 -8.38 -25.63 2.94
N VAL A 109 -7.47 -24.75 2.52
CA VAL A 109 -6.95 -24.67 1.14
C VAL A 109 -6.49 -26.07 0.70
N LYS A 110 -7.20 -26.69 -0.23
CA LYS A 110 -6.72 -27.89 -0.92
C LYS A 110 -5.41 -27.52 -1.61
N ARG A 111 -4.32 -28.25 -1.35
CA ARG A 111 -3.08 -28.04 -2.11
C ARG A 111 -3.33 -28.35 -3.59
N PRO A 112 -3.06 -27.42 -4.51
CA PRO A 112 -3.27 -27.65 -5.94
C PRO A 112 -2.49 -28.87 -6.44
N SER A 113 -3.08 -29.63 -7.35
CA SER A 113 -2.42 -30.76 -8.02
C SER A 113 -1.75 -30.29 -9.31
N VAL A 114 -0.57 -30.83 -9.63
CA VAL A 114 0.15 -30.49 -10.88
C VAL A 114 -0.57 -31.12 -12.08
N GLN A 115 -0.93 -30.31 -13.07
CA GLN A 115 -1.59 -30.76 -14.30
C GLN A 115 -0.61 -30.99 -15.45
N LYS A 116 0.28 -30.02 -15.67
CA LYS A 116 1.29 -30.03 -16.73
C LYS A 116 2.63 -29.53 -16.21
N SER A 117 3.73 -30.06 -16.73
CA SER A 117 5.08 -29.63 -16.37
C SER A 117 5.95 -29.57 -17.61
N ASP A 118 6.56 -28.42 -17.84
CA ASP A 118 7.54 -28.17 -18.88
C ASP A 118 8.91 -27.87 -18.24
N SER A 119 9.99 -28.25 -18.89
CA SER A 119 11.35 -28.00 -18.40
C SER A 119 12.32 -27.69 -19.53
N PHE A 120 13.18 -26.70 -19.29
CA PHE A 120 14.10 -26.11 -20.25
C PHE A 120 15.50 -26.02 -19.66
N THR A 121 16.52 -26.03 -20.51
CA THR A 121 17.90 -25.65 -20.15
C THR A 121 18.30 -24.48 -21.05
N LEU A 122 18.62 -23.34 -20.45
CA LEU A 122 18.94 -22.14 -21.23
C LEU A 122 20.33 -22.27 -21.85
N GLN A 123 20.42 -21.93 -23.13
CA GLN A 123 21.68 -21.87 -23.86
C GLN A 123 22.43 -20.57 -23.55
N GLU A 124 23.71 -20.50 -23.92
CA GLU A 124 24.52 -19.30 -23.74
C GLU A 124 23.85 -18.08 -24.39
N GLY A 125 23.62 -17.03 -23.59
CA GLY A 125 22.97 -15.79 -24.04
C GLY A 125 21.45 -15.88 -24.19
N GLN A 126 20.82 -17.02 -23.93
CA GLN A 126 19.37 -17.15 -23.87
C GLN A 126 18.85 -16.69 -22.51
N THR A 127 17.84 -15.81 -22.50
CA THR A 127 17.20 -15.31 -21.26
C THR A 127 15.72 -15.67 -21.17
N THR A 128 15.14 -16.30 -22.18
CA THR A 128 13.69 -16.51 -22.25
C THR A 128 13.34 -17.97 -22.51
N VAL A 129 12.29 -18.45 -21.84
CA VAL A 129 11.66 -19.75 -22.09
C VAL A 129 10.15 -19.56 -22.29
N SER A 130 9.55 -20.37 -23.17
CA SER A 130 8.11 -20.36 -23.43
C SER A 130 7.56 -21.78 -23.48
N THR A 131 6.39 -21.99 -22.87
CA THR A 131 5.67 -23.27 -22.92
C THR A 131 4.65 -23.29 -24.06
N ASP A 132 4.25 -24.48 -24.50
CA ASP A 132 3.14 -24.63 -25.46
C ASP A 132 1.80 -24.12 -24.88
N GLY A 133 1.71 -23.96 -23.56
CA GLY A 133 0.55 -23.40 -22.86
C GLY A 133 0.52 -21.88 -22.84
N GLY A 134 1.45 -21.20 -23.50
CA GLY A 134 1.47 -19.72 -23.57
C GLY A 134 2.14 -19.03 -22.39
N VAL A 135 2.73 -19.77 -21.44
CA VAL A 135 3.52 -19.18 -20.35
C VAL A 135 4.90 -18.81 -20.87
N THR A 136 5.34 -17.58 -20.62
CA THR A 136 6.70 -17.13 -20.95
C THR A 136 7.39 -16.60 -19.70
N VAL A 137 8.67 -16.92 -19.52
CA VAL A 137 9.52 -16.38 -18.46
C VAL A 137 10.76 -15.79 -19.11
N ASP A 138 10.91 -14.47 -19.03
CA ASP A 138 12.10 -13.72 -19.43
C ASP A 138 12.88 -13.30 -18.19
N PHE A 139 14.11 -13.79 -18.07
CA PHE A 139 15.02 -13.50 -16.97
C PHE A 139 15.72 -12.15 -17.15
N GLY A 140 15.57 -11.49 -18.30
CA GLY A 140 16.20 -10.20 -18.57
C GLY A 140 17.72 -10.29 -18.80
N PRO A 141 18.35 -9.18 -19.22
CA PRO A 141 19.71 -9.20 -19.77
C PRO A 141 20.82 -9.31 -18.71
N TYR A 142 20.52 -9.02 -17.44
CA TYR A 142 21.53 -8.94 -16.37
C TYR A 142 21.42 -10.05 -15.32
N ASN A 143 20.65 -11.09 -15.63
CA ASN A 143 20.61 -12.31 -14.84
C ASN A 143 21.36 -13.42 -15.60
N ALA A 144 22.45 -13.91 -15.02
CA ALA A 144 23.20 -15.04 -15.59
C ALA A 144 22.35 -16.33 -15.52
N MET A 145 22.05 -16.90 -16.69
CA MET A 145 21.17 -18.08 -16.85
C MET A 145 21.78 -19.20 -17.70
N ASP A 146 23.02 -19.05 -18.16
CA ASP A 146 23.66 -20.02 -19.05
C ASP A 146 23.74 -21.41 -18.39
N GLY A 147 23.11 -22.40 -19.02
CA GLY A 147 23.05 -23.79 -18.52
C GLY A 147 22.07 -24.02 -17.37
N GLU A 148 21.35 -22.99 -16.92
CA GLU A 148 20.38 -23.10 -15.83
C GLU A 148 19.14 -23.89 -16.26
N LYS A 149 18.58 -24.67 -15.33
CA LYS A 149 17.39 -25.49 -15.61
C LYS A 149 16.14 -24.81 -15.08
N VAL A 150 15.25 -24.45 -15.99
CA VAL A 150 13.96 -23.83 -15.67
C VAL A 150 12.83 -24.85 -15.75
N SER A 151 11.90 -24.77 -14.81
CA SER A 151 10.69 -25.58 -14.75
C SER A 151 9.48 -24.67 -14.62
N VAL A 152 8.44 -24.96 -15.39
CA VAL A 152 7.12 -24.32 -15.30
C VAL A 152 6.10 -25.43 -15.09
N LYS A 153 5.35 -25.38 -13.98
CA LYS A 153 4.34 -26.38 -13.64
C LYS A 153 2.99 -25.72 -13.49
N GLU A 154 2.05 -26.08 -14.34
CA GLU A 154 0.66 -25.67 -14.22
C GLU A 154 -0.02 -26.44 -13.08
N LEU A 155 -0.72 -25.71 -12.23
CA LEU A 155 -1.45 -26.22 -11.07
C LEU A 155 -2.95 -26.22 -11.35
N SER A 156 -3.68 -27.12 -10.71
CA SER A 156 -5.15 -27.20 -10.83
C SER A 156 -5.80 -25.87 -10.44
N ALA A 157 -6.70 -25.38 -11.29
CA ALA A 157 -7.46 -24.18 -11.04
C ALA A 157 -8.27 -24.26 -9.74
N ASP A 158 -8.42 -23.13 -9.08
CA ASP A 158 -9.15 -22.97 -7.83
C ASP A 158 -10.27 -21.94 -8.02
N SER A 159 -11.50 -22.44 -8.11
CA SER A 159 -12.74 -21.65 -8.18
C SER A 159 -13.52 -21.67 -6.87
N ASP A 160 -13.10 -22.48 -5.90
CA ASP A 160 -13.85 -22.69 -4.66
C ASP A 160 -13.43 -21.68 -3.58
N SER A 161 -12.20 -21.16 -3.64
CA SER A 161 -11.67 -20.23 -2.64
C SER A 161 -11.92 -18.75 -2.95
N ILE A 162 -12.42 -18.42 -4.15
CA ILE A 162 -12.67 -17.05 -4.59
C ILE A 162 -14.10 -16.97 -5.11
N GLU A 163 -14.97 -16.31 -4.36
CA GLU A 163 -16.35 -16.06 -4.77
C GLU A 163 -16.36 -15.23 -6.06
N GLY A 164 -17.16 -15.66 -7.05
CA GLY A 164 -17.20 -15.04 -8.38
C GLY A 164 -15.89 -15.17 -9.18
N GLY A 165 -14.89 -15.91 -8.70
CA GLY A 165 -13.54 -15.91 -9.27
C GLY A 165 -13.01 -17.27 -9.71
N THR A 166 -11.94 -17.26 -10.50
CA THR A 166 -11.15 -18.47 -10.80
C THR A 166 -9.67 -18.14 -10.80
N ARG A 167 -8.89 -18.87 -9.98
CA ARG A 167 -7.43 -18.78 -9.92
C ARG A 167 -6.79 -19.87 -10.78
N THR A 168 -5.88 -19.47 -11.67
CA THR A 168 -5.02 -20.39 -12.46
C THR A 168 -3.57 -20.15 -12.07
N ALA A 169 -2.92 -21.14 -11.46
CA ALA A 169 -1.61 -20.98 -10.84
C ALA A 169 -0.52 -21.81 -11.51
N TYR A 170 0.71 -21.31 -11.44
CA TYR A 170 1.92 -21.92 -12.01
C TYR A 170 3.05 -21.87 -10.98
N ASP A 171 3.74 -22.99 -10.77
CA ASP A 171 4.98 -23.05 -9.99
C ASP A 171 6.18 -22.93 -10.93
N ILE A 172 6.97 -21.85 -10.74
CA ILE A 172 8.09 -21.50 -11.60
C ILE A 172 9.38 -21.57 -10.79
N SER A 173 10.39 -22.27 -11.31
CA SER A 173 11.69 -22.45 -10.64
C SER A 173 12.86 -22.46 -11.62
N ALA A 174 13.99 -21.92 -11.21
CA ALA A 174 15.27 -21.97 -11.92
C ALA A 174 16.34 -22.57 -10.99
N GLY A 175 16.55 -23.89 -11.09
CA GLY A 175 17.43 -24.61 -10.17
C GLY A 175 17.07 -24.39 -8.69
N GLU A 176 18.05 -23.97 -7.89
CA GLU A 176 17.87 -23.56 -6.49
C GLU A 176 17.71 -22.04 -6.33
N ARG A 177 17.84 -21.27 -7.42
CA ARG A 177 17.82 -19.81 -7.38
C ARG A 177 16.39 -19.29 -7.33
N THR A 178 16.09 -18.53 -6.28
CA THR A 178 14.78 -17.90 -6.09
C THR A 178 14.83 -16.38 -6.17
N GLU A 179 15.99 -15.74 -6.06
CA GLU A 179 16.16 -14.27 -6.09
C GLU A 179 17.11 -13.82 -7.21
N PHE A 180 16.82 -12.64 -7.76
CA PHE A 180 17.49 -12.09 -8.92
C PHE A 180 17.85 -10.61 -8.72
N ASP A 181 19.03 -10.23 -9.23
CA ASP A 181 19.49 -8.84 -9.15
C ASP A 181 18.79 -7.97 -10.20
N GLY A 182 18.62 -8.50 -11.41
CA GLY A 182 17.79 -7.90 -12.46
C GLY A 182 16.33 -8.32 -12.35
N LEU A 183 15.45 -7.55 -12.99
CA LEU A 183 14.02 -7.88 -13.06
C LEU A 183 13.76 -8.99 -14.07
N LEU A 184 12.74 -9.80 -13.79
CA LEU A 184 12.16 -10.80 -14.66
C LEU A 184 10.78 -10.34 -15.13
N THR A 185 10.37 -10.84 -16.29
CA THR A 185 9.00 -10.73 -16.78
C THR A 185 8.40 -12.13 -16.93
N ILE A 186 7.26 -12.36 -16.28
CA ILE A 186 6.49 -13.59 -16.37
C ILE A 186 5.17 -13.28 -17.07
N THR A 187 4.94 -13.88 -18.23
CA THR A 187 3.69 -13.76 -18.98
C THR A 187 2.84 -14.99 -18.71
N LEU A 188 1.65 -14.79 -18.16
CA LEU A 188 0.67 -15.84 -17.88
C LEU A 188 -0.60 -15.64 -18.72
N PRO A 189 -1.17 -16.70 -19.32
CA PRO A 189 -2.47 -16.59 -19.98
C PRO A 189 -3.62 -16.47 -18.95
N TYR A 190 -4.73 -15.86 -19.36
CA TYR A 190 -6.00 -15.92 -18.65
C TYR A 190 -7.15 -16.31 -19.59
N ASP A 191 -8.29 -16.69 -19.01
CA ASP A 191 -9.48 -17.11 -19.74
C ASP A 191 -10.48 -15.94 -19.81
N GLU A 192 -10.57 -15.28 -20.97
CA GLU A 192 -11.50 -14.17 -21.23
C GLU A 192 -12.96 -14.54 -20.94
N SER A 193 -13.33 -15.82 -21.08
CA SER A 193 -14.71 -16.24 -20.81
C SER A 193 -15.06 -16.13 -19.33
N LYS A 194 -14.05 -15.95 -18.46
CA LYS A 194 -14.15 -15.85 -17.01
C LYS A 194 -14.00 -14.43 -16.46
N THR A 195 -13.93 -13.42 -17.33
CA THR A 195 -13.89 -12.01 -16.93
C THR A 195 -15.29 -11.38 -16.98
N ASP A 196 -15.43 -10.18 -16.42
CA ASP A 196 -16.57 -9.32 -16.72
C ASP A 196 -16.48 -8.83 -18.17
N SER A 197 -17.55 -9.00 -18.93
CA SER A 197 -17.64 -8.54 -20.32
C SER A 197 -17.67 -7.01 -20.47
N THR A 198 -17.97 -6.28 -19.40
CA THR A 198 -18.04 -4.81 -19.40
C THR A 198 -16.72 -4.14 -19.02
N ASP A 199 -15.84 -4.86 -18.32
CA ASP A 199 -14.50 -4.40 -17.94
C ASP A 199 -13.54 -5.60 -17.82
N GLU A 200 -13.10 -6.10 -18.97
CA GLU A 200 -12.22 -7.27 -19.04
C GLU A 200 -10.87 -7.00 -18.33
N GLU A 201 -10.25 -5.86 -18.59
CA GLU A 201 -8.97 -5.49 -17.99
C GLU A 201 -9.09 -5.35 -16.46
N GLY A 202 -10.17 -4.75 -15.97
CA GLY A 202 -10.47 -4.61 -14.54
C GLY A 202 -10.99 -5.90 -13.91
N SER A 203 -11.10 -7.00 -14.63
CA SER A 203 -11.53 -8.29 -14.09
C SER A 203 -10.39 -9.29 -13.91
N VAL A 204 -9.17 -8.92 -14.27
CA VAL A 204 -8.00 -9.80 -14.20
C VAL A 204 -6.97 -9.23 -13.24
N LEU A 205 -6.50 -10.07 -12.31
CA LEU A 205 -5.36 -9.74 -11.45
C LEU A 205 -4.31 -10.85 -11.46
N ALA A 206 -3.08 -10.48 -11.06
CA ALA A 206 -2.02 -11.44 -10.81
C ALA A 206 -1.52 -11.38 -9.36
N GLU A 207 -1.22 -12.55 -8.83
CA GLU A 207 -0.69 -12.72 -7.47
C GLU A 207 0.52 -13.67 -7.51
N TYR A 208 1.38 -13.56 -6.50
CA TYR A 208 2.39 -14.56 -6.18
C TYR A 208 2.11 -15.17 -4.81
N TYR A 209 2.52 -16.41 -4.61
CA TYR A 209 2.40 -17.06 -3.32
C TYR A 209 3.59 -16.67 -2.45
N ASN A 210 3.35 -15.92 -1.38
CA ASN A 210 4.36 -15.62 -0.38
C ASN A 210 4.44 -16.78 0.61
N ARG A 211 5.56 -17.52 0.59
CA ARG A 211 5.77 -18.69 1.45
C ARG A 211 5.98 -18.34 2.92
N GLU A 212 6.39 -17.11 3.22
CA GLU A 212 6.61 -16.65 4.60
C GLU A 212 5.28 -16.37 5.29
N THR A 213 4.36 -15.71 4.61
CA THR A 213 3.01 -15.40 5.11
C THR A 213 2.02 -16.53 4.84
N SER A 214 2.34 -17.44 3.93
CA SER A 214 1.44 -18.48 3.41
C SER A 214 0.20 -17.91 2.71
N GLU A 215 0.31 -16.71 2.15
CA GLU A 215 -0.78 -15.96 1.51
C GLU A 215 -0.45 -15.63 0.04
N TRP A 216 -1.48 -15.42 -0.77
CA TRP A 216 -1.34 -14.85 -2.11
C TRP A 216 -1.29 -13.32 -2.01
N GLU A 217 -0.29 -12.72 -2.64
CA GLU A 217 -0.06 -11.28 -2.62
C GLU A 217 -0.05 -10.72 -4.04
N LEU A 218 -0.62 -9.54 -4.25
CA LEU A 218 -0.59 -8.87 -5.55
C LEU A 218 0.86 -8.62 -6.00
N VAL A 219 1.10 -8.79 -7.30
CA VAL A 219 2.36 -8.43 -7.94
C VAL A 219 2.22 -7.16 -8.76
N ASP A 220 3.33 -6.63 -9.27
CA ASP A 220 3.31 -5.62 -10.33
C ASP A 220 2.99 -6.31 -11.66
N TYR A 221 1.90 -5.92 -12.32
CA TYR A 221 1.48 -6.54 -13.57
C TYR A 221 0.72 -5.59 -14.49
N THR A 222 0.68 -5.95 -15.76
CA THR A 222 -0.18 -5.34 -16.79
C THR A 222 -1.02 -6.42 -17.45
N VAL A 223 -2.25 -6.07 -17.84
CA VAL A 223 -3.18 -6.97 -18.54
C VAL A 223 -3.17 -6.58 -20.01
N ASN A 224 -3.05 -7.56 -20.90
CA ASN A 224 -3.17 -7.40 -22.33
C ASN A 224 -4.40 -8.17 -22.81
N THR A 225 -5.49 -7.44 -23.06
CA THR A 225 -6.79 -7.96 -23.53
C THR A 225 -6.81 -8.30 -25.01
N THR A 226 -5.77 -7.95 -25.77
CA THR A 226 -5.64 -8.39 -27.16
C THR A 226 -5.13 -9.82 -27.25
N ASP A 227 -4.20 -10.19 -26.36
CA ASP A 227 -3.54 -11.49 -26.35
C ASP A 227 -4.00 -12.40 -25.22
N ASN A 228 -4.93 -11.94 -24.37
CA ASN A 228 -5.43 -12.63 -23.18
C ASN A 228 -4.31 -13.06 -22.22
N THR A 229 -3.39 -12.14 -21.95
CA THR A 229 -2.22 -12.39 -21.09
C THR A 229 -2.05 -11.34 -19.99
N VAL A 230 -1.37 -11.75 -18.92
CA VAL A 230 -0.90 -10.88 -17.84
C VAL A 230 0.63 -10.90 -17.83
N ASN A 231 1.25 -9.73 -17.93
CA ASN A 231 2.70 -9.57 -17.83
C ASN A 231 3.05 -9.11 -16.41
N ILE A 232 3.69 -9.99 -15.64
CA ILE A 232 4.15 -9.76 -14.27
C ILE A 232 5.61 -9.32 -14.30
N THR A 233 5.92 -8.23 -13.60
CA THR A 233 7.31 -7.81 -13.34
C THR A 233 7.70 -8.27 -11.94
N THR A 234 8.85 -8.93 -11.79
CA THR A 234 9.29 -9.45 -10.47
C THR A 234 10.81 -9.55 -10.34
N ASP A 235 11.31 -9.70 -9.11
CA ASP A 235 12.72 -9.91 -8.79
C ASP A 235 13.02 -11.28 -8.17
N HIS A 236 12.02 -12.16 -8.13
CA HIS A 236 12.12 -13.48 -7.53
C HIS A 236 11.28 -14.50 -8.30
N LEU A 237 11.42 -15.77 -7.94
CA LEU A 237 10.57 -16.86 -8.41
C LEU A 237 9.77 -17.44 -7.25
N SER A 238 8.51 -17.75 -7.54
CA SER A 238 7.55 -18.40 -6.65
C SER A 238 6.48 -19.11 -7.48
N GLN A 239 5.37 -19.45 -6.84
CA GLN A 239 4.12 -19.70 -7.55
C GLN A 239 3.49 -18.37 -7.93
N TYR A 240 3.01 -18.27 -9.15
CA TYR A 240 2.28 -17.10 -9.67
C TYR A 240 0.93 -17.55 -10.19
N CYS A 241 -0.08 -16.70 -10.11
CA CYS A 241 -1.39 -17.00 -10.67
C CYS A 241 -2.04 -15.80 -11.33
N THR A 242 -2.93 -16.09 -12.27
CA THR A 242 -3.98 -15.16 -12.70
C THR A 242 -5.25 -15.47 -11.93
N VAL A 243 -6.00 -14.43 -11.55
CA VAL A 243 -7.36 -14.55 -11.02
C VAL A 243 -8.27 -13.74 -11.90
N THR A 244 -9.29 -14.39 -12.46
CA THR A 244 -10.36 -13.76 -13.24
C THR A 244 -11.59 -13.63 -12.35
N LEU A 245 -12.17 -12.44 -12.26
CA LEU A 245 -13.36 -12.13 -11.47
C LEU A 245 -14.58 -11.92 -12.36
N ARG A 246 -15.75 -12.24 -11.82
CA ARG A 246 -17.07 -11.96 -12.37
C ARG A 246 -17.86 -11.14 -11.34
N ASP A 247 -18.99 -10.58 -11.76
CA ASP A 247 -20.02 -9.99 -10.89
C ASP A 247 -19.82 -8.52 -10.43
N ALA A 248 -19.29 -7.64 -11.31
CA ALA A 248 -19.29 -6.21 -11.04
C ALA A 248 -20.73 -5.68 -10.83
N GLY A 249 -20.93 -4.82 -9.83
CA GLY A 249 -22.24 -4.24 -9.50
C GLY A 249 -23.20 -5.15 -8.73
N SER A 250 -22.73 -6.30 -8.21
CA SER A 250 -23.47 -7.15 -7.27
C SER A 250 -23.06 -6.85 -5.80
N PRO A 251 -23.80 -7.33 -4.78
CA PRO A 251 -23.34 -7.27 -3.38
C PRO A 251 -21.95 -7.89 -3.17
N TYR A 252 -21.60 -8.86 -4.01
CA TYR A 252 -20.36 -9.63 -3.95
C TYR A 252 -19.22 -9.02 -4.77
N ALA A 253 -19.38 -7.80 -5.28
CA ALA A 253 -18.37 -7.16 -6.12
C ALA A 253 -17.00 -7.14 -5.43
N LEU A 254 -15.97 -7.55 -6.16
CA LEU A 254 -14.58 -7.56 -5.70
C LEU A 254 -13.75 -6.64 -6.58
N LEU A 255 -12.92 -5.81 -5.95
CA LEU A 255 -11.93 -5.02 -6.63
C LEU A 255 -10.73 -5.91 -6.98
N SER A 256 -10.39 -5.99 -8.26
CA SER A 256 -9.20 -6.67 -8.76
C SER A 256 -7.94 -5.83 -8.55
N LYS A 257 -7.96 -4.60 -9.05
CA LYS A 257 -6.86 -3.64 -9.06
C LYS A 257 -7.39 -2.22 -9.09
N PHE A 258 -6.56 -1.29 -8.63
CA PHE A 258 -6.77 0.11 -8.94
C PHE A 258 -6.21 0.40 -10.33
N SER A 259 -7.03 0.97 -11.21
CA SER A 259 -6.51 1.57 -12.44
C SER A 259 -5.77 2.86 -12.07
N SER A 260 -4.44 2.82 -11.96
CA SER A 260 -3.65 4.02 -11.71
C SER A 260 -3.42 4.77 -13.02
N LYS A 261 -4.38 5.60 -13.40
CA LYS A 261 -4.13 6.62 -14.43
C LYS A 261 -3.08 7.59 -13.89
N ARG A 262 -2.00 7.82 -14.64
CA ARG A 262 -1.00 8.85 -14.34
C ARG A 262 -1.70 10.19 -14.14
N LEU A 263 -1.45 10.83 -13.00
CA LEU A 263 -1.88 12.21 -12.75
C LEU A 263 -1.05 13.16 -13.62
N ASP A 264 -1.64 14.29 -13.99
CA ASP A 264 -0.86 15.36 -14.59
C ASP A 264 0.16 15.92 -13.58
N ASP A 265 1.23 16.52 -14.12
CA ASP A 265 2.36 16.99 -13.32
C ASP A 265 1.96 18.08 -12.32
N GLU A 266 1.02 18.96 -12.67
CA GLU A 266 0.59 20.07 -11.81
C GLU A 266 -0.17 19.54 -10.59
N THR A 267 -1.13 18.65 -10.81
CA THR A 267 -1.90 17.98 -9.75
C THR A 267 -0.99 17.16 -8.83
N ALA A 268 -0.07 16.37 -9.40
CA ALA A 268 0.84 15.54 -8.60
C ALA A 268 1.79 16.39 -7.74
N ILE A 269 2.33 17.49 -8.27
CA ILE A 269 3.16 18.44 -7.50
C ILE A 269 2.34 19.11 -6.40
N ALA A 270 1.12 19.55 -6.70
CA ALA A 270 0.27 20.23 -5.72
C ALA A 270 0.01 19.33 -4.50
N ILE A 271 -0.35 18.07 -4.73
CA ILE A 271 -0.57 17.09 -3.66
C ILE A 271 0.69 16.92 -2.81
N LEU A 272 1.85 16.65 -3.43
CA LEU A 272 3.07 16.46 -2.65
C LEU A 272 3.46 17.72 -1.86
N ARG A 273 3.18 18.93 -2.37
CA ARG A 273 3.41 20.20 -1.64
C ARG A 273 2.47 20.38 -0.46
N GLU A 274 1.20 19.97 -0.58
CA GLU A 274 0.25 19.97 0.56
C GLU A 274 0.83 19.13 1.70
N TYR A 275 1.24 17.90 1.41
CA TYR A 275 1.86 17.00 2.38
C TYR A 275 3.19 17.52 2.93
N GLU A 276 4.05 18.14 2.11
CA GLU A 276 5.30 18.74 2.58
C GLU A 276 5.05 19.86 3.59
N GLN A 277 4.01 20.67 3.39
CA GLN A 277 3.73 21.85 4.20
C GLN A 277 2.96 21.54 5.49
N THR A 278 1.97 20.65 5.42
CA THR A 278 1.01 20.43 6.51
C THR A 278 1.11 19.03 7.11
N GLY A 279 1.75 18.08 6.40
CA GLY A 279 1.75 16.67 6.74
C GLY A 279 0.42 15.95 6.51
N GLN A 280 -0.57 16.59 5.88
CA GLN A 280 -1.93 16.10 5.67
C GLN A 280 -2.45 16.47 4.27
N PRO A 281 -3.50 15.80 3.77
CA PRO A 281 -4.22 16.24 2.56
C PRO A 281 -4.65 17.71 2.62
N GLY A 282 -4.65 18.39 1.47
CA GLY A 282 -5.26 19.71 1.30
C GLY A 282 -6.38 19.69 0.25
N GLU A 283 -6.75 20.88 -0.25
CA GLU A 283 -7.89 21.08 -1.17
C GLU A 283 -7.78 20.26 -2.46
N VAL A 284 -6.58 20.17 -3.05
CA VAL A 284 -6.37 19.40 -4.29
C VAL A 284 -6.50 17.91 -4.00
N SER A 285 -5.95 17.46 -2.88
CA SER A 285 -6.08 16.07 -2.44
C SER A 285 -7.54 15.68 -2.17
N ASP A 286 -8.30 16.53 -1.48
CA ASP A 286 -9.70 16.29 -1.15
C ASP A 286 -10.58 16.21 -2.41
N SER A 287 -10.35 17.10 -3.38
CA SER A 287 -11.07 17.08 -4.67
C SER A 287 -10.81 15.79 -5.46
N LEU A 288 -9.56 15.32 -5.47
CA LEU A 288 -9.21 14.08 -6.16
C LEU A 288 -9.74 12.84 -5.42
N LEU A 289 -9.78 12.86 -4.08
CA LEU A 289 -10.42 11.81 -3.29
C LEU A 289 -11.93 11.72 -3.54
N GLN A 290 -12.62 12.86 -3.67
CA GLN A 290 -14.05 12.85 -4.05
C GLN A 290 -14.25 12.19 -5.42
N THR A 291 -13.40 12.52 -6.40
CA THR A 291 -13.42 11.89 -7.74
C THR A 291 -13.14 10.38 -7.64
N PHE A 292 -12.21 9.99 -6.78
CA PHE A 292 -11.90 8.59 -6.51
C PHE A 292 -13.09 7.85 -5.88
N TYR A 293 -13.77 8.42 -4.89
CA TYR A 293 -14.94 7.78 -4.28
C TYR A 293 -16.12 7.68 -5.24
N LYS A 294 -16.32 8.71 -6.08
CA LYS A 294 -17.35 8.74 -7.12
C LYS A 294 -17.28 7.51 -8.04
N GLN A 295 -16.08 7.02 -8.36
CA GLN A 295 -15.90 5.87 -9.26
C GLN A 295 -16.53 4.57 -8.71
N PHE A 296 -16.76 4.48 -7.39
CA PHE A 296 -17.38 3.31 -6.76
C PHE A 296 -18.89 3.44 -6.60
N LEU A 297 -19.48 4.60 -6.89
CA LEU A 297 -20.94 4.77 -6.80
C LEU A 297 -21.64 4.19 -8.04
N PRO A 298 -22.95 3.87 -7.97
CA PRO A 298 -23.70 3.39 -9.14
C PRO A 298 -23.57 4.32 -10.36
N MET A 299 -23.58 3.76 -11.58
CA MET A 299 -23.36 4.51 -12.84
C MET A 299 -24.24 5.76 -12.98
N GLN A 300 -25.48 5.72 -12.48
CA GLN A 300 -26.38 6.88 -12.49
C GLN A 300 -25.83 8.09 -11.74
N TYR A 301 -25.02 7.89 -10.69
CA TYR A 301 -24.33 8.96 -9.96
C TYR A 301 -22.97 9.29 -10.57
N GLN A 302 -22.41 8.42 -11.41
CA GLN A 302 -21.18 8.71 -12.14
C GLN A 302 -21.44 9.66 -13.33
N GLN A 303 -22.54 9.45 -14.05
CA GLN A 303 -22.87 10.15 -15.30
C GLN A 303 -23.74 11.39 -15.13
N ASN A 304 -24.51 11.50 -14.03
CA ASN A 304 -25.27 12.71 -13.73
C ASN A 304 -24.35 13.79 -13.16
N LEU A 305 -24.52 15.04 -13.60
CA LEU A 305 -23.84 16.23 -13.07
C LEU A 305 -24.88 17.05 -12.28
N GLY A 306 -24.69 17.24 -10.96
CA GLY A 306 -25.55 18.11 -10.14
C GLY A 306 -25.61 17.76 -8.63
N ASP A 307 -26.54 18.37 -7.90
CA ASP A 307 -26.62 18.29 -6.43
C ASP A 307 -26.79 16.85 -5.90
N THR A 308 -27.54 16.00 -6.60
CA THR A 308 -27.78 14.59 -6.22
C THR A 308 -26.50 13.73 -6.29
N GLU A 309 -25.57 14.06 -7.18
CA GLU A 309 -24.26 13.40 -7.26
C GLU A 309 -23.40 13.79 -6.05
N ALA A 310 -23.29 15.09 -5.79
CA ALA A 310 -22.50 15.61 -4.69
C ALA A 310 -23.00 15.06 -3.36
N GLU A 311 -24.32 14.99 -3.17
CA GLU A 311 -24.96 14.37 -2.00
C GLU A 311 -24.55 12.90 -1.82
N ALA A 312 -24.55 12.08 -2.88
CA ALA A 312 -24.17 10.67 -2.78
C ALA A 312 -22.69 10.47 -2.43
N VAL A 313 -21.79 11.32 -2.96
CA VAL A 313 -20.36 11.29 -2.58
C VAL A 313 -20.18 11.75 -1.14
N HIS A 314 -20.88 12.81 -0.73
CA HIS A 314 -20.83 13.30 0.65
C HIS A 314 -21.32 12.26 1.65
N GLU A 315 -22.47 11.62 1.42
CA GLU A 315 -22.96 10.56 2.30
C GLU A 315 -21.98 9.38 2.40
N LEU A 316 -21.29 9.02 1.32
CA LEU A 316 -20.27 7.97 1.33
C LEU A 316 -19.07 8.38 2.18
N VAL A 317 -18.59 9.61 2.02
CA VAL A 317 -17.48 10.14 2.83
C VAL A 317 -17.88 10.26 4.30
N ASP A 318 -19.10 10.71 4.59
CA ASP A 318 -19.66 10.81 5.94
C ASP A 318 -19.77 9.43 6.59
N TRP A 319 -20.26 8.42 5.86
CA TRP A 319 -20.28 7.04 6.35
C TRP A 319 -18.89 6.52 6.71
N LEU A 320 -17.91 6.74 5.84
CA LEU A 320 -16.52 6.36 6.10
C LEU A 320 -15.94 7.11 7.32
N ALA A 321 -16.27 8.38 7.49
CA ALA A 321 -15.85 9.20 8.62
C ALA A 321 -16.48 8.70 9.94
N ASP A 322 -17.79 8.46 9.96
CA ASP A 322 -18.54 7.93 11.11
C ASP A 322 -17.95 6.58 11.57
N VAL A 323 -17.72 5.65 10.63
CA VAL A 323 -17.13 4.34 10.95
C VAL A 323 -15.69 4.49 11.44
N SER A 324 -14.93 5.44 10.88
CA SER A 324 -13.56 5.73 11.31
C SER A 324 -13.50 6.29 12.73
N GLU A 325 -14.41 7.19 13.09
CA GLU A 325 -14.51 7.74 14.44
C GLU A 325 -14.86 6.65 15.46
N LEU A 326 -15.85 5.80 15.14
CA LEU A 326 -16.22 4.65 15.98
C LEU A 326 -15.05 3.67 16.12
N ALA A 327 -14.32 3.40 15.03
CA ALA A 327 -13.11 2.57 15.03
C ALA A 327 -12.01 3.12 15.96
N ALA A 328 -11.81 4.44 15.97
CA ALA A 328 -10.86 5.10 16.86
C ALA A 328 -11.27 4.97 18.35
N GLN A 329 -12.57 4.88 18.63
CA GLN A 329 -13.12 4.68 19.98
C GLN A 329 -13.15 3.20 20.41
N GLY A 330 -12.76 2.27 19.53
CA GLY A 330 -12.70 0.83 19.80
C GLY A 330 -13.96 0.04 19.41
N GLY A 331 -14.99 0.71 18.89
CA GLY A 331 -16.13 0.08 18.20
C GLY A 331 -15.91 0.07 16.68
N GLY A 332 -16.97 -0.05 15.89
CA GLY A 332 -16.95 0.22 14.45
C GLY A 332 -16.21 -0.79 13.58
N TYR A 333 -16.56 -0.82 12.30
CA TYR A 333 -15.95 -1.75 11.36
C TYR A 333 -14.58 -1.26 10.87
N LYS A 334 -13.51 -1.79 11.48
CA LYS A 334 -12.12 -1.40 11.18
C LYS A 334 -11.72 -1.48 9.70
N GLN A 335 -12.28 -2.41 8.93
CA GLN A 335 -11.95 -2.52 7.50
C GLN A 335 -12.55 -1.34 6.72
N ALA A 336 -13.80 -0.95 7.00
CA ALA A 336 -14.39 0.25 6.40
C ALA A 336 -13.64 1.52 6.84
N ALA A 337 -13.27 1.63 8.11
CA ALA A 337 -12.42 2.73 8.60
C ALA A 337 -11.06 2.80 7.86
N SER A 338 -10.48 1.63 7.55
CA SER A 338 -9.21 1.54 6.82
C SER A 338 -9.33 2.06 5.39
N VAL A 339 -10.52 2.06 4.77
CA VAL A 339 -10.70 2.62 3.42
C VAL A 339 -10.32 4.11 3.41
N LEU A 340 -10.86 4.91 4.34
CA LEU A 340 -10.59 6.35 4.40
C LEU A 340 -9.11 6.66 4.64
N GLU A 341 -8.47 5.93 5.55
CA GLU A 341 -7.05 6.12 5.84
C GLU A 341 -6.15 5.76 4.65
N LYS A 342 -6.41 4.61 4.02
CA LYS A 342 -5.52 4.03 3.00
C LYS A 342 -5.66 4.72 1.65
N THR A 343 -6.80 5.35 1.35
CA THR A 343 -6.99 6.15 0.12
C THR A 343 -6.11 7.39 0.12
N GLY A 344 -5.96 8.08 1.25
CA GLY A 344 -5.02 9.20 1.38
C GLY A 344 -3.58 8.78 1.10
N TYR A 345 -3.15 7.63 1.63
CA TYR A 345 -1.82 7.07 1.35
C TYR A 345 -1.64 6.62 -0.10
N MET A 346 -2.69 6.06 -0.71
CA MET A 346 -2.67 5.68 -2.11
C MET A 346 -2.49 6.90 -2.99
N LEU A 347 -3.19 8.00 -2.69
CA LEU A 347 -3.05 9.26 -3.39
C LEU A 347 -1.61 9.78 -3.35
N LEU A 348 -0.98 9.78 -2.17
CA LEU A 348 0.43 10.14 -2.01
C LEU A 348 1.35 9.32 -2.92
N GLY A 349 1.13 8.00 -2.96
CA GLY A 349 1.90 7.08 -3.79
C GLY A 349 1.69 7.28 -5.29
N VAL A 350 0.44 7.48 -5.72
CA VAL A 350 0.09 7.74 -7.13
C VAL A 350 0.70 9.06 -7.60
N SER A 351 0.69 10.11 -6.78
CA SER A 351 1.33 11.39 -7.11
C SER A 351 2.84 11.23 -7.32
N ALA A 352 3.53 10.54 -6.40
CA ALA A 352 4.96 10.31 -6.54
C ALA A 352 5.30 9.44 -7.77
N LEU A 353 4.54 8.36 -8.01
CA LEU A 353 4.72 7.50 -9.19
C LEU A 353 4.48 8.25 -10.51
N SER A 354 3.47 9.11 -10.55
CA SER A 354 3.16 9.94 -11.73
C SER A 354 4.32 10.88 -12.08
N LEU A 355 5.00 11.43 -11.07
CA LEU A 355 6.20 12.24 -11.28
C LEU A 355 7.44 11.40 -11.59
N GLY A 356 7.51 10.16 -11.09
CA GLY A 356 8.52 9.19 -11.51
C GLY A 356 8.47 8.93 -13.02
N ASP A 357 7.27 8.85 -13.61
CA ASP A 357 7.10 8.80 -15.07
C ASP A 357 7.65 10.05 -15.76
N THR A 358 7.48 11.24 -15.17
CA THR A 358 8.06 12.49 -15.69
C THR A 358 9.58 12.50 -15.63
N MET A 359 10.18 11.94 -14.57
CA MET A 359 11.63 11.73 -14.49
C MET A 359 12.10 10.77 -15.59
N ILE A 360 11.35 9.71 -15.86
CA ILE A 360 11.66 8.77 -16.96
C ILE A 360 11.55 9.46 -18.32
N ASP A 361 10.56 10.33 -18.52
CA ASP A 361 10.42 11.13 -19.75
C ASP A 361 11.64 12.08 -19.92
N ALA A 362 12.08 12.73 -18.86
CA ALA A 362 13.27 13.59 -18.85
C ALA A 362 14.55 12.78 -19.16
N TYR A 363 14.70 11.61 -18.54
CA TYR A 363 15.79 10.66 -18.82
C TYR A 363 15.86 10.28 -20.31
N LYS A 364 14.69 10.05 -20.94
CA LYS A 364 14.56 9.78 -22.39
C LYS A 364 14.79 11.00 -23.28
N GLY A 365 15.25 12.14 -22.73
CA GLY A 365 15.59 13.34 -23.49
C GLY A 365 14.42 14.28 -23.77
N LYS A 366 13.28 14.15 -23.07
CA LYS A 366 12.19 15.12 -23.19
C LYS A 366 12.52 16.39 -22.40
N GLU A 367 13.06 17.40 -23.08
CA GLU A 367 13.51 18.66 -22.45
C GLU A 367 12.40 19.35 -21.62
N SER A 368 11.15 19.32 -22.10
CA SER A 368 10.03 19.92 -21.38
C SER A 368 9.75 19.28 -20.02
N ALA A 369 10.26 18.06 -19.78
CA ALA A 369 10.11 17.34 -18.52
C ALA A 369 11.26 17.60 -17.53
N GLU A 370 12.39 18.19 -17.95
CA GLU A 370 13.58 18.35 -17.08
C GLU A 370 13.29 19.24 -15.86
N THR A 371 12.61 20.38 -16.05
CA THR A 371 12.28 21.30 -14.94
C THR A 371 11.35 20.63 -13.92
N VAL A 372 10.33 19.91 -14.41
CA VAL A 372 9.37 19.20 -13.57
C VAL A 372 10.07 18.06 -12.83
N ALA A 373 10.93 17.29 -13.51
CA ALA A 373 11.72 16.23 -12.88
C ALA A 373 12.66 16.78 -11.78
N ALA A 374 13.26 17.95 -11.98
CA ALA A 374 14.11 18.62 -11.01
C ALA A 374 13.36 19.06 -9.75
N GLU A 375 12.11 19.48 -9.89
CA GLU A 375 11.24 19.78 -8.77
C GLU A 375 10.74 18.51 -8.08
N ALA A 376 10.19 17.58 -8.87
CA ALA A 376 9.61 16.33 -8.40
C ALA A 376 10.57 15.50 -7.56
N TYR A 377 11.86 15.44 -7.94
CA TYR A 377 12.82 14.64 -7.18
C TYR A 377 13.06 15.23 -5.79
N LYS A 378 13.16 16.57 -5.68
CA LYS A 378 13.35 17.27 -4.40
C LYS A 378 12.14 17.07 -3.51
N LEU A 379 10.97 17.27 -4.07
CA LEU A 379 9.72 17.19 -3.35
C LEU A 379 9.46 15.76 -2.85
N SER A 380 9.66 14.75 -3.71
CA SER A 380 9.54 13.33 -3.32
C SER A 380 10.51 12.96 -2.20
N TYR A 381 11.76 13.45 -2.27
CA TYR A 381 12.74 13.21 -1.21
C TYR A 381 12.37 13.92 0.11
N ASN A 382 11.99 15.19 0.06
CA ASN A 382 11.62 15.97 1.25
C ASN A 382 10.42 15.36 1.96
N VAL A 383 9.35 15.04 1.22
CA VAL A 383 8.16 14.37 1.77
C VAL A 383 8.54 13.00 2.32
N GLY A 384 9.33 12.22 1.57
CA GLY A 384 9.81 10.91 2.00
C GLY A 384 10.61 10.93 3.32
N VAL A 385 11.36 11.98 3.58
CA VAL A 385 12.13 12.12 4.83
C VAL A 385 11.28 12.72 5.96
N ALA A 386 10.37 13.65 5.66
CA ALA A 386 9.58 14.35 6.67
C ALA A 386 8.50 13.47 7.31
N LEU A 387 7.89 12.58 6.54
CA LEU A 387 6.73 11.78 6.93
C LEU A 387 7.11 10.41 7.52
N LEU A 388 7.92 10.41 8.59
CA LEU A 388 8.50 9.19 9.18
C LEU A 388 7.47 8.19 9.73
N ASP A 389 6.30 8.65 10.18
CA ASP A 389 5.19 7.79 10.65
C ASP A 389 4.64 6.89 9.53
N TYR A 390 4.92 7.22 8.26
CA TYR A 390 4.46 6.53 7.05
C TYR A 390 5.58 5.72 6.38
N LYS A 391 6.51 5.19 7.18
CA LYS A 391 7.80 4.60 6.77
C LYS A 391 7.77 3.73 5.50
N LYS A 392 6.71 2.96 5.26
CA LYS A 392 6.60 2.08 4.08
C LYS A 392 6.32 2.84 2.78
N ILE A 393 5.43 3.82 2.80
CA ILE A 393 5.07 4.64 1.64
C ILE A 393 6.22 5.61 1.31
N THR A 394 6.82 6.18 2.35
CA THR A 394 7.89 7.17 2.18
C THR A 394 9.21 6.57 1.72
N THR A 395 9.47 5.28 2.00
CA THR A 395 10.62 4.56 1.42
C THR A 395 10.54 4.55 -0.11
N GLY A 396 9.35 4.30 -0.68
CA GLY A 396 9.14 4.31 -2.13
C GLY A 396 9.45 5.68 -2.76
N MET A 397 9.12 6.78 -2.07
CA MET A 397 9.40 8.15 -2.54
C MET A 397 10.89 8.48 -2.55
N VAL A 398 11.61 8.07 -1.49
CA VAL A 398 13.06 8.24 -1.42
C VAL A 398 13.72 7.45 -2.54
N GLN A 399 13.29 6.22 -2.79
CA GLN A 399 13.77 5.42 -3.93
C GLN A 399 13.46 6.09 -5.28
N LEU A 400 12.24 6.61 -5.49
CA LEU A 400 11.88 7.32 -6.73
C LEU A 400 12.75 8.56 -6.94
N SER A 401 13.13 9.29 -5.89
CA SER A 401 13.98 10.47 -6.01
C SER A 401 15.35 10.17 -6.65
N MET A 402 15.82 8.92 -6.59
CA MET A 402 17.04 8.48 -7.29
C MET A 402 16.90 8.56 -8.82
N LEU A 403 15.68 8.42 -9.35
CA LEU A 403 15.42 8.58 -10.77
C LEU A 403 15.72 10.01 -11.23
N GLY A 404 15.43 11.02 -10.42
CA GLY A 404 15.71 12.42 -10.74
C GLY A 404 17.21 12.67 -10.97
N VAL A 405 18.08 12.02 -10.19
CA VAL A 405 19.53 12.09 -10.39
C VAL A 405 19.93 11.54 -11.77
N ILE A 406 19.47 10.33 -12.09
CA ILE A 406 19.80 9.68 -13.36
C ILE A 406 19.21 10.48 -14.53
N ALA A 407 17.99 10.96 -14.38
CA ALA A 407 17.25 11.70 -15.38
C ALA A 407 17.84 13.09 -15.68
N LEU A 408 18.46 13.77 -14.71
CA LEU A 408 18.95 15.13 -14.91
C LEU A 408 20.40 15.17 -15.35
N ASP A 409 21.25 14.32 -14.73
CA ASP A 409 22.69 14.35 -14.96
C ASP A 409 23.14 13.40 -16.07
N TYR A 410 22.30 12.42 -16.44
CA TYR A 410 22.64 11.37 -17.39
C TYR A 410 21.56 11.13 -18.45
N SER A 411 20.72 12.13 -18.75
CA SER A 411 19.74 12.02 -19.87
C SER A 411 20.43 11.94 -21.22
N LEU A 412 19.69 11.40 -22.20
CA LEU A 412 20.17 11.22 -23.57
C LEU A 412 20.72 12.51 -24.21
N ASN A 413 20.19 13.68 -23.84
CA ASN A 413 20.57 14.95 -24.46
C ASN A 413 21.86 15.57 -23.87
N LYS A 414 22.37 15.09 -22.72
CA LYS A 414 23.55 15.68 -22.07
C LYS A 414 24.89 15.28 -22.71
N PHE A 415 24.89 14.34 -23.66
CA PHE A 415 26.13 13.74 -24.18
C PHE A 415 26.56 14.23 -25.58
N MET A 416 25.94 15.28 -26.11
CA MET A 416 26.38 15.89 -27.37
C MET A 416 27.66 16.73 -27.19
N VAL A 417 28.82 16.20 -27.58
CA VAL A 417 30.05 17.01 -27.67
C VAL A 417 30.50 17.16 -29.12
N ALA A 418 30.66 18.41 -29.56
CA ALA A 418 31.33 18.72 -30.82
C ALA A 418 32.85 18.48 -30.65
N ALA A 419 33.39 17.50 -31.38
CA ALA A 419 34.82 17.26 -31.46
C ALA A 419 35.55 18.52 -31.95
N ASN A 420 36.64 18.90 -31.29
CA ASN A 420 37.49 20.02 -31.73
C ASN A 420 38.97 19.59 -31.76
N GLN A 421 39.62 19.85 -32.89
CA GLN A 421 40.88 19.24 -33.37
C GLN A 421 42.10 19.44 -32.45
N THR A 422 42.97 18.41 -32.41
CA THR A 422 44.44 18.33 -32.12
C THR A 422 44.83 17.49 -30.90
N TYR A 423 46.13 17.09 -30.82
CA TYR A 423 46.91 16.37 -29.78
C TYR A 423 46.17 15.64 -28.64
N LYS A 424 45.27 16.33 -27.94
CA LYS A 424 44.35 15.75 -26.96
C LYS A 424 43.50 14.62 -27.55
N ASP A 425 43.12 14.70 -28.84
CA ASP A 425 42.41 13.63 -29.55
C ASP A 425 43.21 12.33 -29.63
N ALA A 426 44.53 12.43 -29.77
CA ALA A 426 45.40 11.24 -29.79
C ALA A 426 45.43 10.59 -28.41
N ILE A 427 45.65 11.36 -27.34
CA ILE A 427 45.60 10.83 -25.96
C ILE A 427 44.21 10.25 -25.67
N PHE A 428 43.15 10.90 -26.11
CA PHE A 428 41.78 10.42 -25.92
C PHE A 428 41.54 9.06 -26.61
N LYS A 429 42.07 8.83 -27.82
CA LYS A 429 42.02 7.51 -28.46
C LYS A 429 42.73 6.43 -27.64
N ALA A 430 43.87 6.74 -27.01
CA ALA A 430 44.54 5.80 -26.11
C ALA A 430 43.70 5.52 -24.85
N VAL A 431 43.02 6.53 -24.29
CA VAL A 431 42.09 6.36 -23.16
C VAL A 431 40.92 5.45 -23.55
N ILE A 432 40.38 5.60 -24.77
CA ILE A 432 39.34 4.72 -25.32
C ILE A 432 39.86 3.28 -25.41
N ALA A 433 40.98 3.06 -26.11
CA ALA A 433 41.54 1.71 -26.26
C ALA A 433 41.84 1.05 -24.90
N TYR A 434 42.41 1.80 -23.95
CA TYR A 434 42.67 1.31 -22.60
C TYR A 434 41.38 0.83 -21.91
N ASN A 435 40.33 1.65 -21.92
CA ASN A 435 39.11 1.35 -21.19
C ASN A 435 38.14 0.41 -21.92
N GLU A 436 38.25 0.26 -23.24
CA GLU A 436 37.30 -0.51 -24.06
C GLU A 436 37.89 -1.81 -24.61
N GLU A 437 39.20 -1.89 -24.77
CA GLU A 437 39.88 -3.07 -25.34
C GLU A 437 40.79 -3.76 -24.32
N VAL A 438 41.56 -3.00 -23.53
CA VAL A 438 42.53 -3.58 -22.58
C VAL A 438 41.86 -3.97 -21.27
N HIS A 439 41.11 -3.05 -20.65
CA HIS A 439 40.47 -3.23 -19.34
C HIS A 439 38.96 -2.92 -19.37
N PRO A 440 38.17 -3.56 -20.25
CA PRO A 440 36.73 -3.34 -20.33
C PRO A 440 36.02 -3.83 -19.07
N TRP A 441 34.95 -3.13 -18.69
CA TRP A 441 33.88 -3.71 -17.90
C TRP A 441 32.72 -4.09 -18.81
N THR A 442 32.14 -5.26 -18.58
CA THR A 442 30.90 -5.69 -19.24
C THR A 442 29.70 -4.87 -18.76
N GLU A 443 28.61 -4.88 -19.52
CA GLU A 443 27.36 -4.21 -19.10
C GLU A 443 26.81 -4.81 -17.80
N ALA A 444 26.87 -6.13 -17.63
CA ALA A 444 26.48 -6.81 -16.38
C ALA A 444 27.33 -6.37 -15.19
N GLU A 445 28.63 -6.17 -15.39
CA GLU A 445 29.54 -5.65 -14.37
C GLU A 445 29.21 -4.21 -13.96
N TRP A 446 28.87 -3.36 -14.93
CA TRP A 446 28.39 -2.01 -14.68
C TRP A 446 27.08 -2.03 -13.92
N TYR A 447 26.11 -2.83 -14.36
CA TYR A 447 24.82 -2.98 -13.69
C TYR A 447 25.00 -3.39 -12.23
N ALA A 448 25.77 -4.45 -11.97
CA ALA A 448 26.02 -4.95 -10.61
C ALA A 448 26.67 -3.89 -9.71
N ARG A 449 27.60 -3.09 -10.24
CA ARG A 449 28.25 -2.01 -9.47
C ARG A 449 27.28 -0.87 -9.17
N ILE A 450 26.50 -0.41 -10.16
CA ILE A 450 25.52 0.67 -9.96
C ILE A 450 24.42 0.23 -8.99
N MET A 451 23.91 -1.00 -9.13
CA MET A 451 22.97 -1.58 -8.19
C MET A 451 23.56 -1.75 -6.79
N GLY A 452 24.85 -2.07 -6.68
CA GLY A 452 25.58 -2.04 -5.42
C GLY A 452 25.62 -0.66 -4.78
N LEU A 453 25.73 0.41 -5.57
CA LEU A 453 25.64 1.79 -5.06
C LEU A 453 24.22 2.11 -4.59
N TYR A 454 23.20 1.75 -5.38
CA TYR A 454 21.79 1.95 -5.02
C TYR A 454 21.41 1.20 -3.73
N LYS A 455 21.78 -0.08 -3.58
CA LYS A 455 21.50 -0.87 -2.37
C LYS A 455 22.14 -0.27 -1.10
N ASN A 456 23.32 0.34 -1.22
CA ASN A 456 24.07 0.88 -0.08
C ASN A 456 23.84 2.37 0.19
N ARG A 457 23.23 3.11 -0.73
CA ARG A 457 23.08 4.58 -0.68
C ARG A 457 21.72 5.09 -1.17
N GLY A 458 20.76 4.19 -1.44
CA GLY A 458 19.44 4.50 -1.98
C GLY A 458 18.51 5.20 -0.98
N ASP A 459 19.01 5.52 0.21
CA ASP A 459 18.38 6.36 1.21
C ASP A 459 18.64 7.87 0.99
N ASN A 460 19.58 8.23 0.10
CA ASN A 460 19.94 9.62 -0.15
C ASN A 460 20.38 9.88 -1.61
N PRO A 461 19.62 10.67 -2.39
CA PRO A 461 19.87 10.86 -3.82
C PRO A 461 21.20 11.58 -4.10
N GLU A 462 21.60 12.53 -3.25
CA GLU A 462 22.88 13.23 -3.41
C GLU A 462 24.07 12.29 -3.20
N LYS A 463 24.02 11.42 -2.18
CA LYS A 463 25.07 10.42 -1.92
C LYS A 463 25.14 9.37 -3.01
N PHE A 464 23.99 8.95 -3.54
CA PHE A 464 23.93 8.05 -4.70
C PHE A 464 24.54 8.72 -5.93
N ASN A 465 24.16 9.97 -6.23
CA ASN A 465 24.71 10.73 -7.36
C ASN A 465 26.23 10.88 -7.27
N ALA A 466 26.74 11.33 -6.13
CA ALA A 466 28.17 11.49 -5.90
C ALA A 466 28.92 10.14 -6.06
N ALA A 467 28.30 9.03 -5.68
CA ALA A 467 28.86 7.70 -5.87
C ALA A 467 28.93 7.30 -7.34
N LEU A 468 27.83 7.51 -8.07
CA LEU A 468 27.69 7.17 -9.48
C LEU A 468 28.67 8.01 -10.33
N ARG A 469 28.74 9.31 -10.08
CA ARG A 469 29.72 10.19 -10.69
C ARG A 469 31.14 9.75 -10.36
N GLY A 470 31.41 9.44 -9.09
CA GLY A 470 32.73 9.01 -8.63
C GLY A 470 33.21 7.70 -9.27
N ILE A 471 32.33 6.71 -9.46
CA ILE A 471 32.71 5.46 -10.12
C ILE A 471 32.99 5.68 -11.61
N MET A 472 32.19 6.51 -12.28
CA MET A 472 32.40 6.85 -13.69
C MET A 472 33.70 7.66 -13.88
N GLU A 473 33.99 8.62 -13.00
CA GLU A 473 35.21 9.44 -13.05
C GLU A 473 36.46 8.60 -12.76
N ASN A 474 36.37 7.70 -11.77
CA ASN A 474 37.45 6.76 -11.48
C ASN A 474 37.72 5.86 -12.70
N TYR A 475 36.69 5.30 -13.33
CA TYR A 475 36.83 4.49 -14.54
C TYR A 475 37.47 5.29 -15.69
N SER A 476 37.02 6.52 -15.89
CA SER A 476 37.50 7.44 -16.95
C SER A 476 38.97 7.84 -16.77
N SER A 477 39.48 7.84 -15.55
CA SER A 477 40.84 8.27 -15.23
C SER A 477 41.89 7.15 -15.17
N ARG A 478 41.48 5.86 -15.21
CA ARG A 478 42.36 4.70 -14.98
C ARG A 478 43.63 4.70 -15.83
N TYR A 479 43.52 5.03 -17.12
CA TYR A 479 44.66 5.13 -18.04
C TYR A 479 45.80 5.97 -17.46
N PHE A 480 45.49 7.10 -16.82
CA PHE A 480 46.49 8.04 -16.28
C PHE A 480 47.09 7.61 -14.94
N HIS A 481 46.61 6.52 -14.35
CA HIS A 481 47.04 6.00 -13.06
C HIS A 481 47.67 4.61 -13.16
N ASP A 482 47.67 4.01 -14.35
CA ASP A 482 48.26 2.70 -14.59
C ASP A 482 49.75 2.77 -14.94
N THR A 483 50.38 1.61 -15.11
CA THR A 483 51.79 1.50 -15.46
C THR A 483 52.06 2.00 -16.88
N TRP A 484 53.32 2.38 -17.12
CA TRP A 484 53.75 2.82 -18.43
C TRP A 484 53.55 1.72 -19.50
N GLU A 485 53.74 0.45 -19.13
CA GLU A 485 53.53 -0.69 -20.02
C GLU A 485 52.08 -0.78 -20.50
N GLU A 486 51.11 -0.67 -19.58
CA GLU A 486 49.67 -0.71 -19.90
C GLU A 486 49.26 0.49 -20.77
N GLN A 487 49.80 1.68 -20.48
CA GLN A 487 49.58 2.86 -21.31
C GLN A 487 50.13 2.68 -22.74
N GLN A 488 51.28 2.03 -22.90
CA GLN A 488 51.85 1.74 -24.22
C GLN A 488 51.04 0.71 -25.00
N VAL A 489 50.51 -0.33 -24.33
CA VAL A 489 49.61 -1.31 -24.97
C VAL A 489 48.40 -0.58 -25.56
N ALA A 490 47.74 0.27 -24.77
CA ALA A 490 46.60 1.06 -25.22
C ALA A 490 46.94 2.06 -26.33
N ALA A 491 48.08 2.76 -26.24
CA ALA A 491 48.53 3.68 -27.29
C ALA A 491 48.78 2.95 -28.62
N ASN A 492 49.39 1.77 -28.58
CA ASN A 492 49.61 0.94 -29.76
C ASN A 492 48.29 0.48 -30.39
N LEU A 493 47.33 0.01 -29.58
CA LEU A 493 45.98 -0.35 -30.06
C LEU A 493 45.25 0.84 -30.68
N ALA A 494 45.43 2.03 -30.13
CA ALA A 494 44.91 3.29 -30.68
C ALA A 494 45.60 3.76 -31.98
N GLY A 495 46.56 3.00 -32.52
CA GLY A 495 47.31 3.34 -33.74
C GLY A 495 48.32 4.46 -33.53
N LEU A 496 48.65 4.79 -32.29
CA LEU A 496 49.64 5.78 -31.92
C LEU A 496 50.98 5.06 -31.80
N HIS A 497 51.58 4.73 -32.95
CA HIS A 497 52.86 4.03 -32.97
C HIS A 497 53.98 4.91 -32.36
N THR A 498 54.30 4.65 -31.10
CA THR A 498 55.31 5.35 -30.29
C THR A 498 56.74 4.91 -30.68
N TYR A 499 57.15 5.12 -31.95
CA TYR A 499 58.50 4.76 -32.39
C TYR A 499 59.58 5.81 -32.07
N THR A 500 59.28 6.87 -31.33
CA THR A 500 60.28 7.85 -30.90
C THR A 500 60.17 8.12 -29.41
N THR A 501 61.33 8.13 -28.75
CA THR A 501 61.64 8.16 -27.31
C THR A 501 61.14 9.37 -26.50
N ASP A 502 60.02 9.98 -26.86
CA ASP A 502 59.30 10.92 -26.01
C ASP A 502 57.86 10.42 -25.90
N ALA A 503 57.50 9.89 -24.72
CA ALA A 503 56.11 9.55 -24.40
C ALA A 503 55.19 10.73 -24.72
N LEU A 504 53.94 10.49 -25.13
CA LEU A 504 52.90 11.52 -25.18
C LEU A 504 52.97 12.31 -23.87
N GLN A 505 53.45 13.54 -23.89
CA GLN A 505 53.55 14.38 -22.70
C GLN A 505 52.14 14.76 -22.26
N VAL A 506 51.55 13.93 -21.40
CA VAL A 506 50.21 14.19 -20.88
C VAL A 506 50.29 15.40 -19.95
N THR A 507 49.84 16.55 -20.44
CA THR A 507 49.64 17.74 -19.60
C THR A 507 48.40 17.58 -18.74
N ASP A 508 48.33 18.25 -17.59
CA ASP A 508 47.13 18.22 -16.73
C ASP A 508 45.87 18.64 -17.51
N ALA A 509 45.98 19.65 -18.38
CA ALA A 509 44.88 20.11 -19.23
C ALA A 509 44.48 19.12 -20.34
N ALA A 510 45.35 18.18 -20.72
CA ALA A 510 45.02 17.08 -21.63
C ALA A 510 44.37 15.93 -20.85
N LYS A 511 44.85 15.65 -19.64
CA LYS A 511 44.26 14.67 -18.73
C LYS A 511 42.82 15.03 -18.37
N GLU A 512 42.59 16.26 -17.90
CA GLU A 512 41.25 16.76 -17.53
C GLU A 512 40.28 16.67 -18.71
N TYR A 513 40.71 17.17 -19.89
CA TYR A 513 39.93 17.04 -21.12
C TYR A 513 39.56 15.58 -21.44
N CYS A 514 40.51 14.66 -21.40
CA CYS A 514 40.23 13.26 -21.72
C CYS A 514 39.27 12.62 -20.71
N ILE A 515 39.38 12.94 -19.42
CA ILE A 515 38.47 12.45 -18.38
C ILE A 515 37.05 12.96 -18.65
N GLU A 516 36.88 14.26 -18.91
CA GLU A 516 35.57 14.86 -19.21
C GLU A 516 34.94 14.27 -20.49
N GLN A 517 35.73 14.12 -21.56
CA GLN A 517 35.25 13.52 -22.80
C GLN A 517 34.90 12.03 -22.62
N TYR A 518 35.70 11.30 -21.86
CA TYR A 518 35.42 9.88 -21.60
C TYR A 518 34.20 9.71 -20.69
N MET A 519 34.00 10.60 -19.71
CA MET A 519 32.78 10.64 -18.89
C MET A 519 31.53 10.81 -19.75
N ALA A 520 31.57 11.74 -20.71
CA ALA A 520 30.46 11.95 -21.64
C ALA A 520 30.19 10.72 -22.52
N ARG A 521 31.25 10.16 -23.13
CA ARG A 521 31.17 8.91 -23.90
C ARG A 521 30.63 7.74 -23.07
N LEU A 522 31.07 7.63 -21.82
CA LEU A 522 30.65 6.57 -20.91
C LEU A 522 29.17 6.71 -20.56
N GLY A 523 28.68 7.93 -20.32
CA GLY A 523 27.27 8.18 -20.08
C GLY A 523 26.36 7.80 -21.25
N GLU A 524 26.81 8.00 -22.50
CA GLU A 524 26.12 7.50 -23.70
C GLU A 524 26.15 5.96 -23.78
N ARG A 525 27.32 5.36 -23.57
CA ARG A 525 27.48 3.90 -23.61
C ARG A 525 26.70 3.17 -22.52
N LEU A 526 26.52 3.79 -21.36
CA LEU A 526 25.79 3.20 -20.24
C LEU A 526 24.27 3.35 -20.33
N GLN A 527 23.72 3.96 -21.38
CA GLN A 527 22.27 4.12 -21.51
C GLN A 527 21.49 2.79 -21.39
N PRO A 528 21.89 1.67 -22.01
CA PRO A 528 21.21 0.38 -21.81
C PRO A 528 21.25 -0.10 -20.36
N VAL A 529 22.35 0.13 -19.65
CA VAL A 529 22.51 -0.25 -18.23
C VAL A 529 21.67 0.66 -17.34
N LEU A 530 21.76 1.97 -17.54
CA LEU A 530 20.99 2.97 -16.78
C LEU A 530 19.49 2.81 -16.99
N GLY A 531 19.06 2.41 -18.20
CA GLY A 531 17.67 2.08 -18.48
C GLY A 531 17.12 0.95 -17.60
N GLU A 532 17.87 -0.13 -17.42
CA GLU A 532 17.47 -1.22 -16.51
C GLU A 532 17.58 -0.83 -15.03
N VAL A 533 18.54 0.03 -14.67
CA VAL A 533 18.62 0.59 -13.30
C VAL A 533 17.38 1.44 -13.01
N VAL A 534 16.96 2.28 -13.95
CA VAL A 534 15.73 3.10 -13.86
C VAL A 534 14.50 2.21 -13.69
N LYS A 535 14.37 1.13 -14.49
CA LYS A 535 13.29 0.14 -14.33
C LYS A 535 13.30 -0.51 -12.94
N ARG A 536 14.48 -0.90 -12.46
CA ARG A 536 14.64 -1.52 -11.14
C ARG A 536 14.25 -0.58 -10.00
N ILE A 537 14.71 0.67 -10.03
CA ILE A 537 14.35 1.69 -9.02
C ILE A 537 12.84 1.92 -9.03
N ARG A 538 12.23 2.06 -10.21
CA ARG A 538 10.77 2.20 -10.35
C ARG A 538 10.03 0.99 -9.76
N TYR A 539 10.50 -0.23 -10.04
CA TYR A 539 9.92 -1.45 -9.49
C TYR A 539 10.01 -1.50 -7.96
N ASP A 540 11.17 -1.21 -7.37
CA ASP A 540 11.34 -1.20 -5.92
C ASP A 540 10.42 -0.16 -5.25
N SER A 541 10.24 1.00 -5.88
CA SER A 541 9.28 2.01 -5.45
C SER A 541 7.82 1.54 -5.57
N LEU A 542 7.43 0.94 -6.70
CA LEU A 542 6.09 0.35 -6.89
C LEU A 542 5.81 -0.72 -5.83
N LYS A 543 6.77 -1.59 -5.54
CA LYS A 543 6.69 -2.62 -4.50
C LYS A 543 6.47 -2.01 -3.11
N ALA A 544 7.11 -0.89 -2.80
CA ALA A 544 6.90 -0.17 -1.54
C ALA A 544 5.47 0.40 -1.42
N TYR A 545 4.89 0.93 -2.51
CA TYR A 545 3.50 1.39 -2.54
C TYR A 545 2.47 0.26 -2.62
N GLY A 546 2.84 -0.86 -3.24
CA GLY A 546 1.97 -2.01 -3.51
C GLY A 546 1.34 -2.59 -2.25
N LYS A 547 2.02 -2.49 -1.09
CA LYS A 547 1.44 -2.90 0.19
C LYS A 547 0.21 -2.07 0.57
N ASN A 548 0.27 -0.75 0.42
CA ASN A 548 -0.85 0.13 0.75
C ASN A 548 -2.04 -0.10 -0.19
N ALA A 549 -1.76 -0.23 -1.49
CA ALA A 549 -2.78 -0.57 -2.48
C ALA A 549 -3.41 -1.94 -2.18
N THR A 550 -2.61 -2.93 -1.79
CA THR A 550 -3.11 -4.26 -1.41
C THR A 550 -4.00 -4.20 -0.16
N GLU A 551 -3.59 -3.47 0.88
CA GLU A 551 -4.39 -3.30 2.10
C GLU A 551 -5.70 -2.54 1.82
N LEU A 552 -5.67 -1.50 0.99
CA LEU A 552 -6.88 -0.78 0.57
C LEU A 552 -7.83 -1.70 -0.22
N ARG A 553 -7.30 -2.49 -1.15
CA ARG A 553 -8.09 -3.48 -1.90
C ARG A 553 -8.70 -4.52 -0.96
N GLN A 554 -7.93 -5.04 -0.01
CA GLN A 554 -8.43 -6.00 0.98
C GLN A 554 -9.54 -5.38 1.85
N ALA A 555 -9.40 -4.10 2.23
CA ALA A 555 -10.42 -3.37 2.97
C ALA A 555 -11.72 -3.22 2.15
N LEU A 556 -11.62 -2.80 0.87
CA LEU A 556 -12.77 -2.71 -0.03
C LEU A 556 -13.44 -4.07 -0.28
N ASN A 557 -12.66 -5.14 -0.35
CA ASN A 557 -13.17 -6.50 -0.56
C ASN A 557 -13.62 -7.18 0.74
N ALA A 558 -13.51 -6.51 1.90
CA ALA A 558 -13.83 -7.13 3.16
C ALA A 558 -15.35 -7.35 3.31
N PRO A 559 -15.77 -8.45 3.97
CA PRO A 559 -17.17 -8.86 4.03
C PRO A 559 -18.01 -7.97 4.96
N LEU A 560 -19.22 -7.66 4.52
CA LEU A 560 -20.32 -7.01 5.22
C LEU A 560 -21.51 -7.98 5.25
N VAL A 561 -22.22 -8.04 6.37
CA VAL A 561 -23.36 -8.96 6.53
C VAL A 561 -24.56 -8.17 7.03
N PHE A 562 -25.70 -8.36 6.39
CA PHE A 562 -26.99 -7.83 6.81
C PHE A 562 -27.84 -8.98 7.33
N GLU A 563 -28.16 -8.95 8.62
CA GLU A 563 -29.05 -9.92 9.25
C GLU A 563 -30.40 -9.30 9.50
N VAL A 564 -31.42 -9.79 8.82
CA VAL A 564 -32.79 -9.36 9.00
C VAL A 564 -33.47 -10.37 9.90
N ALA A 565 -34.04 -9.93 11.02
CA ALA A 565 -34.61 -10.84 12.01
C ALA A 565 -35.89 -10.30 12.61
N GLU A 566 -36.97 -11.06 12.47
CA GLU A 566 -38.18 -10.85 13.26
C GLU A 566 -37.96 -11.24 14.72
N GLU A 567 -38.38 -10.36 15.63
CA GLU A 567 -38.50 -10.70 17.05
C GLU A 567 -39.81 -11.46 17.28
N ILE A 568 -39.72 -12.77 17.51
CA ILE A 568 -40.86 -13.66 17.64
C ILE A 568 -41.06 -14.03 19.11
N PRO A 569 -42.22 -13.71 19.71
CA PRO A 569 -42.53 -14.15 21.08
C PRO A 569 -42.51 -15.68 21.23
N ASP A 570 -42.17 -16.13 22.43
CA ASP A 570 -42.09 -17.56 22.74
C ASP A 570 -43.40 -18.30 22.42
N GLY A 571 -43.29 -19.29 21.52
CA GLY A 571 -44.42 -20.13 21.08
C GLY A 571 -45.21 -19.60 19.88
N GLU A 572 -44.88 -18.40 19.38
CA GLU A 572 -45.49 -17.83 18.18
C GLU A 572 -44.75 -18.22 16.89
N LYS A 573 -45.35 -17.88 15.75
CA LYS A 573 -44.75 -18.07 14.42
C LYS A 573 -44.45 -16.70 13.82
N SER A 574 -43.43 -16.65 12.97
CA SER A 574 -43.09 -15.45 12.21
C SER A 574 -44.30 -14.93 11.44
N GLN A 575 -44.57 -13.63 11.58
CA GLN A 575 -45.57 -12.91 10.81
C GLN A 575 -45.07 -12.60 9.39
N TYR A 576 -43.75 -12.47 9.23
CA TYR A 576 -43.10 -12.11 7.97
C TYR A 576 -42.52 -13.33 7.22
N ALA A 577 -42.91 -14.55 7.60
CA ALA A 577 -42.40 -15.77 6.99
C ALA A 577 -42.67 -15.80 5.47
N GLY A 578 -41.62 -15.89 4.67
CA GLY A 578 -41.71 -15.91 3.21
C GLY A 578 -41.95 -14.53 2.56
N CYS A 579 -41.96 -13.44 3.34
CA CYS A 579 -41.92 -12.09 2.79
C CYS A 579 -40.59 -11.82 2.08
N THR A 580 -40.64 -10.93 1.09
CA THR A 580 -39.48 -10.47 0.33
C THR A 580 -38.94 -9.20 0.98
N VAL A 581 -37.64 -9.18 1.26
CA VAL A 581 -36.90 -8.02 1.76
C VAL A 581 -36.06 -7.45 0.62
N VAL A 582 -36.13 -6.14 0.42
CA VAL A 582 -35.24 -5.39 -0.46
C VAL A 582 -34.46 -4.38 0.38
N ILE A 583 -33.14 -4.38 0.23
CA ILE A 583 -32.23 -3.38 0.80
C ILE A 583 -31.87 -2.37 -0.30
N SER A 584 -32.13 -1.08 -0.06
CA SER A 584 -31.90 -0.04 -1.05
C SER A 584 -31.55 1.32 -0.45
N ARG A 585 -31.09 2.26 -1.26
CA ARG A 585 -31.09 3.68 -0.87
C ARG A 585 -32.53 4.18 -0.66
N PRO A 586 -32.74 5.20 0.19
CA PRO A 586 -34.00 5.91 0.24
C PRO A 586 -34.42 6.39 -1.15
N ASN A 587 -35.67 6.12 -1.53
CA ASN A 587 -36.28 6.50 -2.82
C ASN A 587 -35.64 5.85 -4.07
N ALA A 588 -34.73 4.88 -3.91
CA ALA A 588 -34.20 4.14 -5.06
C ALA A 588 -35.20 3.09 -5.57
N PRO A 589 -35.17 2.76 -6.88
CA PRO A 589 -35.94 1.64 -7.42
C PRO A 589 -35.53 0.32 -6.74
N VAL A 590 -36.42 -0.66 -6.77
CA VAL A 590 -36.13 -2.01 -6.27
C VAL A 590 -35.04 -2.64 -7.13
N GLY A 591 -33.96 -3.10 -6.51
CA GLY A 591 -32.75 -3.60 -7.17
C GLY A 591 -32.52 -5.07 -6.87
N GLY A 592 -32.51 -5.91 -7.91
CA GLY A 592 -32.62 -7.37 -7.77
C GLY A 592 -31.57 -8.05 -6.87
N ALA A 593 -30.28 -7.80 -7.06
CA ALA A 593 -29.24 -8.52 -6.30
C ALA A 593 -29.22 -8.18 -4.79
N TRP A 594 -29.97 -7.16 -4.35
CA TRP A 594 -30.14 -6.76 -2.95
C TRP A 594 -31.50 -7.20 -2.37
N THR A 595 -32.04 -8.30 -2.90
CA THR A 595 -33.31 -8.90 -2.50
C THR A 595 -33.10 -10.26 -1.84
N VAL A 596 -33.76 -10.49 -0.69
CA VAL A 596 -33.71 -11.77 0.03
C VAL A 596 -35.09 -12.16 0.58
N GLY A 597 -35.42 -13.45 0.53
CA GLY A 597 -36.66 -13.97 1.12
C GLY A 597 -36.46 -14.38 2.58
N LEU A 598 -37.42 -14.02 3.46
CA LEU A 598 -37.40 -14.46 4.85
C LEU A 598 -37.76 -15.93 4.97
N ASP A 599 -37.02 -16.66 5.81
CA ASP A 599 -37.28 -18.05 6.10
C ASP A 599 -38.56 -18.23 6.96
N LYS A 600 -38.86 -19.48 7.34
CA LYS A 600 -40.02 -19.81 8.19
C LYS A 600 -39.95 -19.23 9.61
N TYR A 601 -38.82 -18.67 10.01
CA TYR A 601 -38.56 -18.02 11.29
C TYR A 601 -38.42 -16.50 11.15
N GLY A 602 -38.79 -15.91 10.01
CA GLY A 602 -38.72 -14.47 9.79
C GLY A 602 -37.27 -13.96 9.74
N ARG A 603 -36.33 -14.82 9.33
CA ARG A 603 -34.91 -14.49 9.28
C ARG A 603 -34.38 -14.56 7.87
N ALA A 604 -33.49 -13.65 7.55
CA ALA A 604 -32.72 -13.67 6.32
C ALA A 604 -31.31 -13.12 6.59
N SER A 605 -30.35 -13.57 5.78
CA SER A 605 -29.00 -13.01 5.77
C SER A 605 -28.65 -12.68 4.33
N LEU A 606 -28.05 -11.50 4.14
CA LEU A 606 -27.49 -11.05 2.88
C LEU A 606 -26.03 -10.69 3.12
N ASP A 607 -25.16 -11.38 2.39
CA ASP A 607 -23.72 -11.13 2.39
C ASP A 607 -23.37 -10.11 1.31
N ALA A 608 -22.40 -9.24 1.61
CA ALA A 608 -21.87 -8.25 0.69
C ALA A 608 -20.38 -8.00 0.96
N THR A 609 -19.74 -7.22 0.10
CA THR A 609 -18.43 -6.60 0.38
C THR A 609 -18.62 -5.10 0.66
N ILE A 610 -17.61 -4.45 1.25
CA ILE A 610 -17.60 -2.97 1.35
C ILE A 610 -17.74 -2.33 -0.03
N LEU A 611 -17.04 -2.85 -1.04
CA LEU A 611 -17.15 -2.37 -2.41
C LEU A 611 -18.56 -2.55 -2.97
N GLY A 612 -19.17 -3.72 -2.82
CA GLY A 612 -20.53 -3.98 -3.27
C GLY A 612 -21.54 -3.04 -2.60
N TYR A 613 -21.36 -2.78 -1.30
CA TYR A 613 -22.15 -1.79 -0.56
C TYR A 613 -21.98 -0.37 -1.12
N MET A 614 -20.75 0.06 -1.43
CA MET A 614 -20.47 1.35 -2.08
C MET A 614 -21.09 1.43 -3.49
N GLN A 615 -20.97 0.35 -4.28
CA GLN A 615 -21.52 0.23 -5.64
C GLN A 615 -23.04 0.16 -5.69
N ALA A 616 -23.68 -0.24 -4.59
CA ALA A 616 -25.12 -0.10 -4.38
C ALA A 616 -25.54 1.31 -3.94
N GLY A 617 -24.57 2.20 -3.75
CA GLY A 617 -24.76 3.55 -3.26
C GLY A 617 -25.10 3.57 -1.78
N ILE A 618 -24.44 2.77 -0.94
CA ILE A 618 -24.57 2.77 0.53
C ILE A 618 -26.04 2.68 1.02
N PRO A 619 -26.78 1.61 0.66
CA PRO A 619 -28.19 1.47 1.02
C PRO A 619 -28.43 1.49 2.55
N THR A 620 -29.37 2.33 2.98
CA THR A 620 -29.75 2.52 4.41
C THR A 620 -31.23 2.28 4.70
N GLN A 621 -31.97 1.75 3.72
CA GLN A 621 -33.40 1.47 3.83
C GLN A 621 -33.70 0.00 3.52
N LEU A 622 -34.52 -0.59 4.37
CA LEU A 622 -35.16 -1.89 4.18
C LEU A 622 -36.62 -1.68 3.79
N ARG A 623 -37.09 -2.38 2.76
CA ARG A 623 -38.50 -2.46 2.37
C ARG A 623 -38.93 -3.93 2.32
N LEU A 624 -40.15 -4.21 2.78
CA LEU A 624 -40.68 -5.57 2.92
C LEU A 624 -41.98 -5.71 2.13
N TRP A 625 -42.16 -6.81 1.40
CA TRP A 625 -43.39 -7.14 0.67
C TRP A 625 -43.94 -8.50 1.11
N ASN A 626 -45.25 -8.72 0.99
CA ASN A 626 -45.81 -10.04 1.30
C ASN A 626 -45.36 -11.08 0.27
N LYS A 627 -45.49 -12.34 0.67
CA LYS A 627 -45.23 -13.46 -0.21
C LYS A 627 -46.16 -13.41 -1.44
N GLY A 628 -45.58 -13.17 -2.61
CA GLY A 628 -46.28 -13.16 -3.90
C GLY A 628 -46.73 -11.78 -4.37
N ASP A 629 -46.46 -10.73 -3.59
CA ASP A 629 -46.56 -9.34 -4.05
C ASP A 629 -45.48 -9.08 -5.12
N ASP A 630 -45.79 -8.19 -6.06
CA ASP A 630 -44.85 -7.71 -7.07
C ASP A 630 -44.15 -6.43 -6.54
N GLU A 631 -42.86 -6.53 -6.25
CA GLU A 631 -42.05 -5.45 -5.69
C GLU A 631 -41.93 -4.20 -6.60
N PHE A 632 -42.32 -4.30 -7.87
CA PHE A 632 -42.35 -3.18 -8.81
C PHE A 632 -43.71 -2.48 -8.90
N GLU A 633 -44.79 -3.16 -8.52
CA GLU A 633 -46.17 -2.68 -8.68
C GLU A 633 -46.89 -2.44 -7.34
N ASP A 634 -46.59 -3.25 -6.32
CA ASP A 634 -47.23 -3.22 -5.00
C ASP A 634 -46.48 -2.33 -4.00
N GLU A 635 -47.22 -1.71 -3.08
CA GLU A 635 -46.62 -0.93 -1.99
C GLU A 635 -45.98 -1.84 -0.93
N PRO A 636 -44.83 -1.45 -0.34
CA PRO A 636 -44.19 -2.25 0.70
C PRO A 636 -45.04 -2.31 1.96
N LEU A 637 -45.16 -3.51 2.54
CA LEU A 637 -45.77 -3.78 3.84
C LEU A 637 -45.07 -3.01 4.98
N LEU A 638 -43.74 -2.88 4.91
CA LEU A 638 -42.93 -2.19 5.90
C LEU A 638 -41.79 -1.45 5.20
N THR A 639 -41.48 -0.25 5.67
CA THR A 639 -40.27 0.49 5.31
C THR A 639 -39.55 0.92 6.58
N GLN A 640 -38.25 0.63 6.68
CA GLN A 640 -37.43 0.88 7.86
C GLN A 640 -36.06 1.42 7.44
N THR A 641 -35.52 2.39 8.18
CA THR A 641 -34.14 2.86 8.01
C THR A 641 -33.21 2.21 9.02
N PHE A 642 -31.94 2.04 8.65
CA PHE A 642 -30.89 1.49 9.50
C PHE A 642 -29.55 2.18 9.22
N LYS A 643 -28.56 1.92 10.10
CA LYS A 643 -27.19 2.38 9.93
C LYS A 643 -26.25 1.19 9.81
N VAL A 644 -25.20 1.34 9.00
CA VAL A 644 -24.16 0.33 8.81
C VAL A 644 -22.88 0.83 9.48
N THR A 645 -22.62 0.37 10.70
CA THR A 645 -21.42 0.79 11.46
C THR A 645 -20.49 -0.36 11.80
N GLU A 646 -20.98 -1.60 11.72
CA GLU A 646 -20.30 -2.83 12.12
C GLU A 646 -20.23 -3.81 10.94
N LYS A 647 -19.36 -4.83 11.07
CA LYS A 647 -19.28 -5.92 10.08
C LYS A 647 -20.64 -6.59 9.84
N VAL A 648 -21.36 -6.83 10.93
CA VAL A 648 -22.69 -7.45 10.93
C VAL A 648 -23.70 -6.39 11.35
N THR A 649 -24.59 -6.03 10.43
CA THR A 649 -25.70 -5.11 10.70
C THR A 649 -26.97 -5.91 10.92
N VAL A 650 -27.46 -5.91 12.15
CA VAL A 650 -28.72 -6.58 12.52
C VAL A 650 -29.88 -5.58 12.35
N ILE A 651 -30.84 -5.92 11.50
CA ILE A 651 -32.05 -5.14 11.20
C ILE A 651 -33.27 -5.88 11.78
N PRO A 652 -33.76 -5.47 12.96
CA PRO A 652 -34.90 -6.12 13.58
C PRO A 652 -36.21 -5.76 12.86
N LEU A 653 -37.01 -6.78 12.52
CA LEU A 653 -38.37 -6.66 12.01
C LEU A 653 -39.36 -6.77 13.17
N GLY A 654 -40.31 -5.84 13.24
CA GLY A 654 -41.31 -5.80 14.30
C GLY A 654 -40.96 -4.76 15.37
N LYS A 655 -41.95 -3.88 15.63
CA LYS A 655 -41.96 -2.72 16.53
C LYS A 655 -40.89 -1.65 16.29
N THR A 656 -40.85 -1.10 15.08
CA THR A 656 -40.60 0.34 14.94
C THR A 656 -41.90 1.08 15.25
N GLY A 657 -41.92 1.87 16.32
CA GLY A 657 -42.97 2.87 16.52
C GLY A 657 -42.93 3.60 17.85
N ILE A 658 -42.39 2.99 18.91
CA ILE A 658 -42.31 3.62 20.23
C ILE A 658 -40.86 4.04 20.46
N ASP A 659 -40.56 5.28 20.15
CA ASP A 659 -39.38 5.99 20.64
C ASP A 659 -39.76 6.87 21.84
N ALA A 660 -38.81 7.62 22.41
CA ALA A 660 -39.11 8.55 23.51
C ALA A 660 -40.21 9.56 23.12
N LYS A 661 -40.21 10.02 21.87
CA LYS A 661 -41.15 11.01 21.34
C LYS A 661 -42.57 10.48 21.22
N TRP A 662 -42.73 9.18 21.00
CA TRP A 662 -44.04 8.54 21.01
C TRP A 662 -44.79 8.78 22.34
N PHE A 663 -44.10 8.92 23.48
CA PHE A 663 -44.73 9.20 24.77
C PHE A 663 -45.35 10.60 24.90
N GLU A 664 -45.06 11.53 23.97
CA GLU A 664 -45.65 12.86 23.97
C GLU A 664 -47.17 12.83 23.77
N GLY A 665 -47.88 13.59 24.58
CA GLY A 665 -49.32 13.78 24.45
C GLY A 665 -50.09 13.77 25.78
N ASN A 666 -51.41 13.69 25.67
CA ASN A 666 -52.31 13.63 26.82
C ASN A 666 -52.73 12.18 27.08
N TRP A 667 -52.61 11.75 28.33
CA TRP A 667 -52.83 10.37 28.78
C TRP A 667 -53.88 10.36 29.89
N ARG A 668 -55.02 9.73 29.66
CA ARG A 668 -56.11 9.63 30.63
C ARG A 668 -56.05 8.30 31.38
N ASN A 669 -56.13 8.34 32.70
CA ASN A 669 -56.40 7.15 33.51
C ASN A 669 -57.92 6.94 33.61
N PRO A 670 -58.48 5.86 33.05
CA PRO A 670 -59.93 5.64 33.03
C PRO A 670 -60.52 5.32 34.41
N VAL A 671 -59.69 4.85 35.36
CA VAL A 671 -60.14 4.48 36.72
C VAL A 671 -60.29 5.72 37.61
N HIS A 672 -59.33 6.65 37.52
CA HIS A 672 -59.29 7.84 38.37
C HIS A 672 -59.76 9.11 37.66
N ASN A 673 -60.05 9.03 36.36
CA ASN A 673 -60.41 10.16 35.50
C ASN A 673 -59.39 11.32 35.55
N THR A 674 -58.11 10.99 35.76
CA THR A 674 -57.01 11.94 35.78
C THR A 674 -56.32 11.99 34.43
N VAL A 675 -55.86 13.18 34.02
CA VAL A 675 -55.12 13.39 32.76
C VAL A 675 -53.70 13.83 33.09
N MET A 676 -52.73 13.14 32.50
CA MET A 676 -51.32 13.48 32.53
C MET A 676 -50.91 13.93 31.13
N ARG A 677 -50.28 15.10 31.02
CA ARG A 677 -49.61 15.52 29.79
C ARG A 677 -48.12 15.18 29.89
N LEU A 678 -47.55 14.63 28.83
CA LEU A 678 -46.12 14.38 28.66
C LEU A 678 -45.58 15.14 27.45
N GLU A 679 -44.39 15.72 27.60
CA GLU A 679 -43.67 16.45 26.57
C GLU A 679 -42.18 16.11 26.67
N ILE A 680 -41.53 15.78 25.55
CA ILE A 680 -40.08 15.51 25.49
C ILE A 680 -39.39 16.81 25.09
N ILE A 681 -38.49 17.30 25.95
CA ILE A 681 -37.80 18.58 25.75
C ILE A 681 -36.54 18.36 24.89
N ASP A 682 -35.75 17.34 25.24
CA ASP A 682 -34.54 16.92 24.55
C ASP A 682 -34.27 15.42 24.79
N ASP A 683 -33.12 14.90 24.36
CA ASP A 683 -32.75 13.48 24.47
C ASP A 683 -32.59 12.97 25.93
N THR A 684 -32.59 13.89 26.90
CA THR A 684 -32.38 13.57 28.32
C THR A 684 -33.44 14.15 29.25
N LYS A 685 -34.25 15.11 28.79
CA LYS A 685 -35.23 15.84 29.61
C LYS A 685 -36.64 15.77 29.05
N CYS A 686 -37.61 15.70 29.96
CA CYS A 686 -39.03 15.75 29.65
C CYS A 686 -39.77 16.65 30.66
N SER A 687 -40.98 17.06 30.28
CA SER A 687 -41.93 17.75 31.16
C SER A 687 -43.20 16.89 31.31
N TYR A 688 -43.81 16.92 32.49
CA TYR A 688 -45.13 16.35 32.70
C TYR A 688 -46.03 17.30 33.48
N THR A 689 -47.32 17.32 33.11
CA THR A 689 -48.34 18.15 33.78
C THR A 689 -49.45 17.25 34.32
N THR A 690 -49.81 17.43 35.59
CA THR A 690 -50.97 16.80 36.22
C THR A 690 -51.88 17.85 36.84
N THR A 691 -53.18 17.58 36.90
CA THR A 691 -54.16 18.43 37.58
C THR A 691 -54.47 17.85 38.96
N ILE A 692 -54.36 18.67 40.01
CA ILE A 692 -54.70 18.33 41.41
C ILE A 692 -55.52 19.50 41.96
N ASP A 693 -56.69 19.22 42.56
CA ASP A 693 -57.57 20.23 43.18
C ASP A 693 -57.86 21.47 42.29
N ASP A 694 -58.16 21.24 41.01
CA ASP A 694 -58.39 22.26 39.97
C ASP A 694 -57.18 23.18 39.64
N GLU A 695 -55.99 22.93 40.19
CA GLU A 695 -54.72 23.54 39.76
C GLU A 695 -53.91 22.59 38.87
N SER A 696 -53.33 23.12 37.78
CA SER A 696 -52.40 22.37 36.91
C SER A 696 -50.96 22.62 37.35
N ILE A 697 -50.23 21.53 37.60
CA ILE A 697 -48.83 21.58 38.06
C ILE A 697 -47.95 20.88 37.02
N THR A 698 -46.95 21.59 36.51
CA THR A 698 -45.95 21.09 35.54
C THR A 698 -44.61 20.87 36.23
N THR A 699 -43.98 19.72 35.99
CA THR A 699 -42.66 19.35 36.51
C THR A 699 -41.74 18.98 35.35
N GLN A 700 -40.48 19.42 35.38
CA GLN A 700 -39.43 18.98 34.46
C GLN A 700 -38.51 17.99 35.16
N THR A 701 -38.13 16.91 34.47
CA THR A 701 -37.23 15.89 34.99
C THR A 701 -36.37 15.29 33.88
N THR A 702 -35.36 14.52 34.24
CA THR A 702 -34.60 13.70 33.29
C THR A 702 -35.27 12.35 33.08
N TYR A 703 -35.12 11.79 31.88
CA TYR A 703 -35.61 10.45 31.58
C TYR A 703 -34.53 9.55 30.98
N VAL A 704 -34.77 8.24 31.07
CA VAL A 704 -34.05 7.21 30.32
C VAL A 704 -35.07 6.44 29.51
N PHE A 705 -34.83 6.32 28.21
CA PHE A 705 -35.64 5.49 27.31
C PHE A 705 -34.96 4.15 27.10
N ASP A 706 -35.69 3.07 27.35
CA ASP A 706 -35.29 1.70 27.07
C ASP A 706 -36.06 1.19 25.84
N LYS A 707 -35.30 1.00 24.76
CA LYS A 707 -35.82 0.55 23.47
C LYS A 707 -36.30 -0.90 23.50
N GLU A 708 -35.64 -1.78 24.27
CA GLU A 708 -35.99 -3.20 24.34
C GLU A 708 -37.36 -3.39 25.00
N THR A 709 -37.62 -2.61 26.05
CA THR A 709 -38.89 -2.70 26.79
C THR A 709 -39.94 -1.69 26.36
N SER A 710 -39.64 -0.86 25.34
CA SER A 710 -40.47 0.27 24.91
C SER A 710 -40.92 1.10 26.11
N SER A 711 -40.00 1.46 27.01
CA SER A 711 -40.32 2.11 28.27
C SER A 711 -39.55 3.41 28.49
N ILE A 712 -40.19 4.34 29.18
CA ILE A 712 -39.58 5.59 29.64
C ILE A 712 -39.56 5.61 31.17
N THR A 713 -38.38 5.86 31.72
CA THR A 713 -38.15 5.95 33.17
C THR A 713 -37.86 7.38 33.53
N PHE A 714 -38.68 7.97 34.42
CA PHE A 714 -38.46 9.32 34.93
C PHE A 714 -37.64 9.28 36.21
N ALA A 715 -36.59 10.10 36.27
CA ALA A 715 -35.86 10.31 37.51
C ALA A 715 -36.79 10.92 38.57
N ALA A 716 -36.62 10.50 39.82
CA ALA A 716 -37.39 11.02 40.94
C ALA A 716 -37.22 12.55 41.04
N SER A 717 -38.32 13.28 41.11
CA SER A 717 -38.26 14.73 41.26
C SER A 717 -37.72 15.10 42.65
N ASP A 718 -36.82 16.09 42.70
CA ASP A 718 -36.39 16.64 43.98
C ASP A 718 -37.57 17.35 44.67
N LYS A 719 -37.60 17.34 46.01
CA LYS A 719 -38.66 18.04 46.76
C LYS A 719 -38.66 19.56 46.57
N ASN A 720 -37.64 20.10 45.89
CA ASN A 720 -37.31 21.52 45.89
C ASN A 720 -37.74 22.25 44.61
N GLY A 721 -38.03 21.54 43.51
CA GLY A 721 -38.45 22.13 42.23
C GLY A 721 -39.95 22.39 42.05
N THR A 722 -40.81 21.81 42.90
CA THR A 722 -42.29 21.86 42.76
C THR A 722 -43.02 22.47 43.97
N ASP A 723 -42.33 23.28 44.78
CA ASP A 723 -42.89 23.86 46.03
C ASP A 723 -43.48 22.79 46.99
N GLY A 724 -42.96 21.55 46.92
CA GLY A 724 -43.42 20.40 47.70
C GLY A 724 -44.79 19.81 47.33
N ARG A 725 -45.45 20.28 46.26
CA ARG A 725 -46.85 19.89 45.94
C ARG A 725 -47.00 18.61 45.12
N VAL A 726 -45.99 18.19 44.35
CA VAL A 726 -46.04 16.95 43.53
C VAL A 726 -44.71 16.21 43.63
N TRP A 727 -44.66 15.19 44.48
CA TRP A 727 -43.55 14.25 44.52
C TRP A 727 -43.94 13.00 43.71
N MET A 728 -43.20 12.70 42.64
CA MET A 728 -43.30 11.41 41.98
C MET A 728 -42.06 10.58 42.35
N PRO A 729 -42.24 9.35 42.89
CA PRO A 729 -41.14 8.40 42.95
C PRO A 729 -40.63 8.12 41.53
N GLU A 730 -39.47 7.49 41.40
CA GLU A 730 -39.05 6.96 40.09
C GLU A 730 -40.19 6.12 39.49
N VAL A 731 -40.66 6.52 38.31
CA VAL A 731 -41.80 5.87 37.63
C VAL A 731 -41.36 5.43 36.25
N ILE A 732 -41.63 4.17 35.95
CA ILE A 732 -41.42 3.54 34.64
C ILE A 732 -42.79 3.42 33.97
N PHE A 733 -42.88 3.89 32.73
CA PHE A 733 -44.04 3.70 31.86
C PHE A 733 -43.67 2.85 30.64
N HIS A 734 -44.40 1.76 30.42
CA HIS A 734 -44.28 0.92 29.22
C HIS A 734 -45.32 1.36 28.19
N GLY A 735 -44.86 1.71 26.99
CA GLY A 735 -45.70 2.06 25.85
C GLY A 735 -46.10 0.83 25.06
N TYR A 736 -47.36 0.79 24.62
CA TYR A 736 -47.85 -0.21 23.67
C TYR A 736 -49.06 0.31 22.90
N GLU A 737 -49.35 -0.31 21.75
CA GLU A 737 -50.55 -0.04 20.95
C GLU A 737 -51.51 -1.24 21.04
N GLU A 738 -52.80 -0.97 21.22
CA GLU A 738 -53.86 -1.98 21.27
C GLU A 738 -55.10 -1.44 20.52
N ASN A 739 -55.66 -2.21 19.59
CA ASN A 739 -56.85 -1.82 18.81
C ASN A 739 -56.78 -0.43 18.13
N GLY A 740 -55.58 -0.01 17.68
CA GLY A 740 -55.36 1.29 17.04
C GLY A 740 -55.30 2.49 18.01
N GLY A 741 -55.31 2.24 19.32
CA GLY A 741 -55.08 3.24 20.37
C GLY A 741 -53.72 3.07 21.05
N GLY A 742 -53.08 4.17 21.43
CA GLY A 742 -51.85 4.15 22.23
C GLY A 742 -52.13 4.08 23.72
N TYR A 743 -51.36 3.28 24.45
CA TYR A 743 -51.47 3.09 25.90
C TYR A 743 -50.11 3.19 26.58
N ILE A 744 -50.10 3.72 27.80
CA ILE A 744 -48.95 3.59 28.72
C ILE A 744 -49.40 2.88 30.00
N ALA A 745 -48.53 2.03 30.54
CA ALA A 745 -48.76 1.36 31.83
C ALA A 745 -47.62 1.63 32.79
N SER A 746 -47.94 2.04 34.02
CA SER A 746 -46.94 2.18 35.08
C SER A 746 -46.51 0.82 35.63
N GLY A 747 -45.29 0.72 36.16
CA GLY A 747 -44.83 -0.48 36.88
C GLY A 747 -45.69 -0.87 38.10
N SER A 748 -46.52 0.05 38.60
CA SER A 748 -47.50 -0.19 39.68
C SER A 748 -48.86 -0.73 39.19
N GLY A 749 -49.03 -0.95 37.88
CA GLY A 749 -50.24 -1.51 37.27
C GLY A 749 -51.30 -0.48 36.85
N SER A 750 -51.03 0.82 36.94
CA SER A 750 -51.94 1.86 36.45
C SER A 750 -51.85 1.97 34.93
N ARG A 751 -52.99 1.87 34.25
CA ARG A 751 -53.09 2.00 32.78
C ARG A 751 -53.63 3.37 32.39
N TYR A 752 -53.06 3.95 31.34
CA TYR A 752 -53.50 5.22 30.75
C TYR A 752 -53.71 5.05 29.24
N GLU A 753 -54.73 5.71 28.72
CA GLU A 753 -55.10 5.73 27.31
C GLU A 753 -54.77 7.10 26.69
N ARG A 754 -54.23 7.10 25.48
CA ARG A 754 -53.94 8.35 24.75
C ARG A 754 -55.25 9.03 24.36
N ILE A 755 -55.35 10.34 24.62
CA ILE A 755 -56.49 11.17 24.22
C ILE A 755 -56.00 12.33 23.34
N LYS A 756 -56.86 12.75 22.41
CA LYS A 756 -56.60 13.87 21.51
C LYS A 756 -56.73 15.21 22.22
#